data_AF-A0A1Y5KJS2-F1
#
_entry.id   AF-A0A1Y5KJS2-F1
#
_cell.length_a   1.000
_cell.length_b   1.000
_cell.length_c   1.000
_cell.angle_alpha   90.00
_cell.angle_beta   90.00
_cell.angle_gamma   90.00
#
_symmetry.space_group_name_H-M   'P 1'
#
loop_
_entity.id
_entity.type
_entity.pdbx_description
1 polymer ?
#
loop_
_entity_poly.entity_id
_entity_poly.type
_entity_poly.pdbx_seq_one_letter_code
_entity_poly.pdbx_strand_id
1 'polypeptide(L)'
;MRKMQFLRSALLVICLLFTFPGISFGNAQAVYDNGAAIREGGQGTEGKERGNSQGIVVSVNSDNGTINVRFNKQPPGGKPKASDFTIQREVKSGAAEVIAPTSYAWETSNKIATFTVPPLAPEVMELEVVYSVSFKGAASVSAPAFVIPVLPPLVIVRDGQANSTIIIAEGADERTQAAAATLAEYVKKSTGVLLPVLAEEQAGSSDGDPASWVRIYVGDAQAEPRLGELLQGMDGDGYVILPEDGRITVSGPTSWGTEYGVYAFLEKHVGVRWLMPGPDGEDVPQHATLSISREMIKEEPVFISRVFSPLNGTAYPAQAAWARKNRMHSRLSFHHNIYSLFPPEEFGQSHPEFYPVRNGVPYIPAATLTNSWQPCFSEPGTVDVAVGKIIEFFANNPEADSFSLGVNDGKGYCETEPDHPLYTGKINSVGVLDMSDIYYNWVNQVAEGVLAVYPDKWFGLLAYDSVMDPPSFRLNSRVVPFITQDRMAWIDAEVESGSKQVLEKWKQAADHIAWYDYIYGNPYLLPRMYIRQMADNYAYAGEHGVLAHYAELYPNWGEGPKPWIAAKLQWNPDQDVDALLDEWYVRAVGEEAAADLRTYYDHWEQFWTERIQGSTWFEARKRTTYLEFGDPGYLALVTEQEIADSRSLLESVVEKAGTEQQKSRAVMLLRAFEYYEASALSYTPKFASLNEQDALALLDPAAMERKMDKARERYELLDEFAQDPVLMHFIKPSPTGIYYPLLHWNGLDSEAFWALADYMKVSEPNGGTVSQQVYDLTQRAENEKLREYANLLQNVNLELFALNNNFSFELGGDVPQSWSPWFESNTVYKRSTDYSHSGDSSIMISTLRRGGPHQIVNVNPGMMATRIHYFTPEGTKTNATIQITFNLRDASNQQIGTLVSETKKVGATTGTWSSVDFLTDIPEGVKSVQMVVLLNQVEPETKLYLDDFVIYQGSKEWLNGQTFWKFADYIQVHEPSGGVLTDRIEALSSNSASGQEREFAALLLNVLQGAAPVTSNASFEQGTATSAPPWAFYVQNQGTVTRVTDYGHQSNSSIVVTGAGPSVVPYQYFIPQAGPAAAKVFYKLPEGSTTGGTIQIGFNLNTADGKGITVMRSEIRPIINSQDGWSSISLAAYIPAEYNDLVVGRIQFTINVSNLGSGIQLYVDDANVYQ
;
A
#
# COMPACT_ATOMS: atom_id res chain seq x y z
N MET A 1 -7.26 -43.62 21.76
CA MET A 1 -7.29 -44.98 22.35
C MET A 1 -6.52 -45.95 21.45
N ARG A 2 -6.08 -47.12 21.96
CA ARG A 2 -5.45 -48.26 21.22
C ARG A 2 -4.37 -47.93 20.16
N LYS A 3 -3.10 -47.91 20.60
CA LYS A 3 -1.94 -48.48 19.85
C LYS A 3 -1.74 -49.94 20.26
N MET A 4 -1.14 -50.78 19.39
CA MET A 4 -0.48 -52.09 19.64
C MET A 4 -0.01 -52.64 18.26
N GLN A 5 1.06 -53.45 18.06
CA GLN A 5 2.28 -53.89 18.80
C GLN A 5 3.14 -54.64 17.74
N PHE A 6 4.47 -54.86 17.73
CA PHE A 6 5.64 -54.85 18.66
C PHE A 6 6.82 -54.06 17.98
N LEU A 7 7.92 -53.56 18.59
CA LEU A 7 9.05 -54.15 19.38
C LEU A 7 9.95 -55.12 18.57
N ARG A 8 11.30 -55.11 18.64
CA ARG A 8 12.32 -54.54 19.59
C ARG A 8 13.57 -54.01 18.82
N SER A 9 14.21 -52.86 19.14
CA SER A 9 15.12 -52.53 20.27
C SER A 9 16.54 -53.13 20.15
N ALA A 10 17.67 -52.50 20.56
CA ALA A 10 18.08 -51.12 20.97
C ALA A 10 19.65 -51.12 21.03
N LEU A 11 20.50 -50.27 21.65
CA LEU A 11 20.60 -49.07 22.55
C LEU A 11 22.13 -48.68 22.54
N LEU A 12 22.78 -47.54 22.90
CA LEU A 12 22.65 -46.14 23.40
C LEU A 12 23.93 -45.40 22.83
N VAL A 13 24.49 -44.19 23.07
CA VAL A 13 24.47 -42.96 23.94
C VAL A 13 25.01 -41.82 23.00
N ILE A 14 24.60 -40.55 22.90
CA ILE A 14 24.21 -39.42 23.80
C ILE A 14 25.38 -38.52 24.31
N CYS A 15 25.64 -37.44 23.54
CA CYS A 15 25.81 -36.02 23.94
C CYS A 15 27.09 -35.39 24.59
N LEU A 16 27.31 -34.12 24.15
CA LEU A 16 27.81 -32.89 24.85
C LEU A 16 29.31 -32.44 24.83
N LEU A 17 29.55 -31.37 24.04
CA LEU A 17 30.37 -30.14 24.22
C LEU A 17 31.57 -30.08 25.21
N PHE A 18 32.74 -29.57 24.76
CA PHE A 18 33.18 -28.17 24.97
C PHE A 18 34.62 -27.83 24.44
N THR A 19 34.79 -26.61 23.89
CA THR A 19 36.02 -25.76 23.74
C THR A 19 37.25 -26.11 22.87
N PHE A 20 37.73 -25.07 22.17
CA PHE A 20 38.97 -24.84 21.39
C PHE A 20 40.23 -24.55 22.27
N PRO A 21 41.46 -24.15 21.79
CA PRO A 21 41.99 -23.93 20.41
C PRO A 21 43.37 -24.59 20.09
N GLY A 22 43.97 -24.36 18.90
CA GLY A 22 45.33 -24.86 18.56
C GLY A 22 45.97 -24.46 17.21
N ILE A 23 46.30 -23.18 17.01
CA ILE A 23 47.13 -22.58 15.92
C ILE A 23 48.58 -23.14 15.97
N SER A 24 49.49 -23.14 14.95
CA SER A 24 49.53 -23.21 13.46
C SER A 24 51.01 -22.99 13.01
N PHE A 25 51.34 -23.17 11.73
CA PHE A 25 52.57 -22.74 10.99
C PHE A 25 53.96 -23.34 11.33
N GLY A 26 54.81 -23.54 10.31
CA GLY A 26 56.28 -23.56 10.47
C GLY A 26 57.13 -24.46 9.55
N ASN A 27 57.45 -24.00 8.33
CA ASN A 27 58.35 -24.64 7.32
C ASN A 27 59.71 -25.17 7.85
N ALA A 28 60.23 -26.29 7.27
CA ALA A 28 61.63 -26.38 6.76
C ALA A 28 62.02 -27.71 6.05
N GLN A 29 62.07 -27.67 4.71
CA GLN A 29 63.12 -28.15 3.78
C GLN A 29 64.28 -29.11 4.25
N ALA A 30 64.18 -30.38 3.82
CA ALA A 30 65.20 -31.23 3.14
C ALA A 30 66.58 -31.66 3.79
N VAL A 31 67.19 -32.67 3.13
CA VAL A 31 68.60 -33.18 3.19
C VAL A 31 68.93 -34.36 4.14
N TYR A 32 69.42 -35.47 3.54
CA TYR A 32 70.38 -36.55 3.96
C TYR A 32 70.58 -36.89 5.46
N ASP A 33 70.84 -38.14 5.90
CA ASP A 33 71.93 -39.04 5.45
C ASP A 33 71.75 -40.53 5.88
N ASN A 34 72.79 -41.36 5.68
CA ASN A 34 72.90 -42.81 5.91
C ASN A 34 73.01 -43.24 7.39
N GLY A 35 72.78 -44.53 7.69
CA GLY A 35 73.19 -45.16 8.96
C GLY A 35 72.78 -46.63 9.12
N ALA A 36 73.75 -47.56 9.17
CA ALA A 36 73.51 -49.02 9.11
C ALA A 36 73.67 -49.76 10.46
N ALA A 37 73.18 -51.02 10.50
CA ALA A 37 73.37 -52.04 11.55
C ALA A 37 72.55 -51.79 12.86
N ILE A 38 72.22 -52.79 13.69
CA ILE A 38 72.97 -54.00 14.11
C ILE A 38 72.12 -55.30 14.06
N ARG A 39 72.81 -56.45 14.04
CA ARG A 39 72.26 -57.82 14.07
C ARG A 39 71.88 -58.27 15.49
N GLU A 40 70.98 -59.24 15.62
CA GLU A 40 71.31 -60.54 16.27
C GLU A 40 70.19 -61.60 16.10
N GLY A 41 70.43 -62.83 16.59
CA GLY A 41 69.40 -63.85 16.82
C GLY A 41 69.06 -64.75 15.63
N GLY A 42 69.72 -65.90 15.51
CA GLY A 42 69.31 -66.94 14.56
C GLY A 42 69.59 -68.37 15.05
N GLN A 43 68.57 -69.23 14.96
CA GLN A 43 68.61 -70.71 14.90
C GLN A 43 67.16 -71.23 14.77
N GLY A 44 66.93 -72.47 14.30
CA GLY A 44 65.58 -73.10 14.44
C GLY A 44 64.97 -73.87 13.26
N THR A 45 65.74 -74.33 12.27
CA THR A 45 65.44 -75.47 11.36
C THR A 45 64.06 -75.64 10.71
N GLU A 46 64.07 -75.62 9.36
CA GLU A 46 63.07 -76.10 8.41
C GLU A 46 61.95 -77.05 8.89
N GLY A 47 60.69 -76.61 8.82
CA GLY A 47 59.54 -77.48 8.52
C GLY A 47 59.13 -77.29 7.06
N LYS A 48 59.21 -78.34 6.23
CA LYS A 48 58.93 -78.25 4.78
C LYS A 48 57.45 -78.39 4.46
N GLU A 49 56.84 -77.28 4.06
CA GLU A 49 55.66 -77.31 3.18
C GLU A 49 56.01 -76.85 1.75
N ARG A 50 55.18 -77.30 0.80
CA ARG A 50 55.51 -77.37 -0.63
C ARG A 50 55.61 -75.98 -1.29
N GLY A 51 56.82 -75.47 -1.46
CA GLY A 51 57.10 -74.29 -2.27
C GLY A 51 56.62 -74.49 -3.73
N ASN A 52 55.46 -73.92 -4.05
CA ASN A 52 54.78 -74.09 -5.34
C ASN A 52 55.72 -73.74 -6.51
N SER A 53 55.87 -74.64 -7.50
CA SER A 53 56.77 -74.45 -8.65
C SER A 53 56.23 -73.48 -9.70
N GLN A 54 54.92 -73.19 -9.69
CA GLN A 54 54.31 -72.13 -10.49
C GLN A 54 54.96 -70.76 -10.19
N GLY A 55 55.15 -69.93 -11.22
CA GLY A 55 55.43 -68.51 -11.03
C GLY A 55 54.15 -67.80 -10.61
N ILE A 56 54.22 -66.93 -9.60
CA ILE A 56 53.07 -66.16 -9.12
C ILE A 56 53.26 -64.67 -9.38
N VAL A 57 52.15 -63.98 -9.63
CA VAL A 57 52.07 -62.52 -9.65
C VAL A 57 52.40 -62.00 -8.25
N VAL A 58 53.24 -60.96 -8.18
CA VAL A 58 53.61 -60.28 -6.92
C VAL A 58 53.24 -58.81 -6.88
N SER A 59 53.01 -58.19 -8.04
CA SER A 59 52.45 -56.83 -8.14
C SER A 59 51.80 -56.66 -9.51
N VAL A 60 50.72 -55.87 -9.53
CA VAL A 60 50.16 -55.29 -10.75
C VAL A 60 50.25 -53.77 -10.59
N ASN A 61 50.75 -53.09 -11.62
CA ASN A 61 50.68 -51.64 -11.72
C ASN A 61 49.91 -51.31 -13.01
N SER A 62 49.05 -50.30 -13.00
CA SER A 62 48.27 -49.91 -14.18
C SER A 62 48.14 -48.40 -14.33
N ASP A 63 47.95 -47.97 -15.57
CA ASP A 63 47.58 -46.63 -15.99
C ASP A 63 46.44 -46.70 -17.02
N ASN A 64 46.02 -45.56 -17.57
CA ASN A 64 44.94 -45.51 -18.56
C ASN A 64 45.39 -46.01 -19.95
N GLY A 65 45.58 -47.33 -20.07
CA GLY A 65 45.94 -48.02 -21.31
C GLY A 65 46.96 -49.15 -21.12
N THR A 66 47.72 -49.15 -20.02
CA THR A 66 48.79 -50.14 -19.76
C THR A 66 48.58 -50.87 -18.44
N ILE A 67 48.85 -52.17 -18.43
CA ILE A 67 48.91 -52.99 -17.21
C ILE A 67 50.21 -53.78 -17.18
N ASN A 68 50.98 -53.64 -16.10
CA ASN A 68 52.28 -54.26 -15.89
C ASN A 68 52.20 -55.27 -14.73
N VAL A 69 52.24 -56.56 -15.06
CA VAL A 69 52.07 -57.69 -14.14
C VAL A 69 53.43 -58.34 -13.88
N ARG A 70 53.95 -58.22 -12.66
CA ARG A 70 55.29 -58.71 -12.29
C ARG A 70 55.22 -60.06 -11.59
N PHE A 71 56.13 -60.98 -11.96
CA PHE A 71 56.25 -62.31 -11.35
C PHE A 71 57.50 -62.43 -10.45
N ASN A 72 57.41 -63.22 -9.37
CA ASN A 72 58.58 -63.52 -8.53
C ASN A 72 59.65 -64.32 -9.28
N LYS A 73 59.24 -65.30 -10.08
CA LYS A 73 60.08 -66.18 -10.91
C LYS A 73 59.36 -66.46 -12.22
N GLN A 74 60.13 -66.74 -13.27
CA GLN A 74 59.57 -67.11 -14.57
C GLN A 74 58.71 -68.38 -14.44
N PRO A 75 57.45 -68.40 -14.94
CA PRO A 75 56.61 -69.58 -14.85
C PRO A 75 57.17 -70.81 -15.60
N PRO A 76 56.88 -72.04 -15.13
CA PRO A 76 57.22 -73.25 -15.87
C PRO A 76 56.64 -73.24 -17.29
N GLY A 77 57.51 -73.43 -18.29
CA GLY A 77 57.15 -73.34 -19.72
C GLY A 77 57.73 -72.13 -20.47
N GLY A 78 58.37 -71.18 -19.79
CA GLY A 78 59.13 -70.11 -20.45
C GLY A 78 58.40 -68.77 -20.51
N LYS A 79 58.09 -68.26 -21.71
CA LYS A 79 57.26 -67.05 -21.88
C LYS A 79 55.79 -67.43 -21.65
N PRO A 80 55.05 -66.75 -20.75
CA PRO A 80 53.61 -66.95 -20.61
C PRO A 80 52.85 -66.59 -21.88
N LYS A 81 51.62 -67.10 -22.03
CA LYS A 81 50.69 -66.69 -23.09
C LYS A 81 49.75 -65.61 -22.58
N ALA A 82 49.24 -64.73 -23.45
CA ALA A 82 48.19 -63.78 -23.08
C ALA A 82 46.95 -64.50 -22.51
N SER A 83 46.59 -65.65 -23.10
CA SER A 83 45.52 -66.55 -22.64
C SER A 83 45.76 -67.23 -21.29
N ASP A 84 46.92 -67.06 -20.67
CA ASP A 84 47.21 -67.56 -19.33
C ASP A 84 46.68 -66.61 -18.22
N PHE A 85 46.16 -65.43 -18.60
CA PHE A 85 45.73 -64.37 -17.69
C PHE A 85 44.24 -64.05 -17.88
N THR A 86 43.59 -63.64 -16.81
CA THR A 86 42.30 -62.95 -16.86
C THR A 86 42.48 -61.57 -16.23
N ILE A 87 42.25 -60.53 -17.02
CA ILE A 87 42.29 -59.13 -16.59
C ILE A 87 40.85 -58.71 -16.32
N GLN A 88 40.60 -58.11 -15.16
CA GLN A 88 39.34 -57.48 -14.82
C GLN A 88 39.53 -56.00 -14.55
N ARG A 89 38.52 -55.19 -14.90
CA ARG A 89 38.45 -53.74 -14.69
C ARG A 89 37.23 -53.42 -13.85
N GLU A 90 37.45 -52.62 -12.82
CA GLU A 90 36.42 -52.06 -11.95
C GLU A 90 36.50 -50.53 -12.07
N VAL A 91 35.34 -49.87 -12.11
CA VAL A 91 35.21 -48.42 -12.31
C VAL A 91 34.16 -47.92 -11.32
N LYS A 92 34.46 -46.84 -10.56
CA LYS A 92 33.53 -46.23 -9.58
C LYS A 92 32.90 -47.28 -8.62
N SER A 93 33.70 -48.28 -8.18
CA SER A 93 33.25 -49.42 -7.34
C SER A 93 32.10 -50.27 -7.92
N GLY A 94 31.98 -50.32 -9.26
CA GLY A 94 30.97 -51.08 -9.99
C GLY A 94 31.29 -52.58 -10.14
N ALA A 95 30.54 -53.28 -10.99
CA ALA A 95 30.80 -54.69 -11.28
C ALA A 95 32.06 -54.88 -12.14
N ALA A 96 32.98 -55.75 -11.72
CA ALA A 96 34.25 -55.97 -12.38
C ALA A 96 34.14 -56.71 -13.73
N GLU A 97 34.37 -56.00 -14.83
CA GLU A 97 34.29 -56.46 -16.23
C GLU A 97 35.58 -57.20 -16.65
N VAL A 98 35.48 -58.29 -17.42
CA VAL A 98 36.67 -58.97 -17.98
C VAL A 98 37.14 -58.28 -19.27
N ILE A 99 38.35 -57.73 -19.26
CA ILE A 99 38.91 -56.95 -20.38
C ILE A 99 39.83 -57.80 -21.24
N ALA A 100 39.58 -57.79 -22.56
CA ALA A 100 40.49 -58.34 -23.56
C ALA A 100 41.63 -57.34 -23.85
N PRO A 101 42.91 -57.68 -23.63
CA PRO A 101 44.02 -56.81 -23.96
C PRO A 101 44.25 -56.73 -25.47
N THR A 102 44.51 -55.53 -25.99
CA THR A 102 44.79 -55.27 -27.40
C THR A 102 46.23 -55.63 -27.79
N SER A 103 47.15 -55.68 -26.83
CA SER A 103 48.54 -56.13 -27.05
C SER A 103 49.10 -56.87 -25.83
N TYR A 104 50.10 -57.72 -26.04
CA TYR A 104 50.79 -58.47 -24.99
C TYR A 104 52.30 -58.61 -25.24
N ALA A 105 53.09 -58.06 -24.33
CA ALA A 105 54.55 -58.20 -24.27
C ALA A 105 54.99 -58.99 -23.01
N TRP A 106 56.18 -59.60 -23.10
CA TRP A 106 56.82 -60.29 -21.98
C TRP A 106 58.30 -59.95 -21.94
N GLU A 107 58.76 -59.39 -20.82
CA GLU A 107 60.16 -59.06 -20.60
C GLU A 107 60.80 -60.11 -19.68
N THR A 108 61.64 -60.99 -20.25
CA THR A 108 62.23 -62.13 -19.52
C THR A 108 63.22 -61.69 -18.43
N SER A 109 63.92 -60.57 -18.62
CA SER A 109 64.85 -59.96 -17.66
C SER A 109 64.16 -59.61 -16.35
N ASN A 110 63.11 -58.80 -16.41
CA ASN A 110 62.39 -58.29 -15.23
C ASN A 110 61.21 -59.16 -14.79
N LYS A 111 60.83 -60.16 -15.60
CA LYS A 111 59.68 -61.06 -15.41
C LYS A 111 58.34 -60.31 -15.42
N ILE A 112 58.21 -59.35 -16.31
CA ILE A 112 57.03 -58.49 -16.45
C ILE A 112 56.22 -58.93 -17.68
N ALA A 113 54.94 -59.16 -17.47
CA ALA A 113 53.92 -59.25 -18.51
C ALA A 113 53.28 -57.86 -18.66
N THR A 114 53.47 -57.22 -19.81
CA THR A 114 52.87 -55.91 -20.11
C THR A 114 51.72 -56.13 -21.08
N PHE A 115 50.56 -55.57 -20.74
CA PHE A 115 49.36 -55.59 -21.56
C PHE A 115 49.00 -54.17 -21.97
N THR A 116 48.62 -54.00 -23.23
CA THR A 116 47.83 -52.83 -23.63
C THR A 116 46.36 -53.21 -23.50
N VAL A 117 45.57 -52.35 -22.87
CA VAL A 117 44.11 -52.45 -22.75
C VAL A 117 43.46 -51.24 -23.42
N PRO A 118 42.17 -51.30 -23.82
CA PRO A 118 41.47 -50.12 -24.29
C PRO A 118 41.49 -49.02 -23.21
N PRO A 119 42.02 -47.82 -23.48
CA PRO A 119 41.93 -46.71 -22.55
C PRO A 119 40.47 -46.28 -22.41
N LEU A 120 40.11 -45.80 -21.23
CA LEU A 120 38.84 -45.12 -21.00
C LEU A 120 38.99 -43.64 -21.34
N ALA A 121 37.94 -43.04 -21.91
CA ALA A 121 37.92 -41.60 -22.17
C ALA A 121 37.73 -40.82 -20.86
N PRO A 122 38.24 -39.58 -20.77
CA PRO A 122 37.79 -38.61 -19.78
C PRO A 122 36.27 -38.40 -19.84
N GLU A 123 35.63 -38.32 -18.68
CA GLU A 123 34.20 -38.02 -18.52
C GLU A 123 33.98 -36.62 -17.93
N VAL A 124 32.71 -36.22 -17.77
CA VAL A 124 32.31 -35.01 -17.02
C VAL A 124 32.40 -35.18 -15.50
N MET A 125 32.73 -36.38 -15.02
CA MET A 125 33.04 -36.71 -13.63
C MET A 125 34.29 -37.60 -13.57
N GLU A 126 35.02 -37.55 -12.46
CA GLU A 126 36.23 -38.37 -12.27
C GLU A 126 35.90 -39.87 -12.28
N LEU A 127 36.75 -40.66 -12.92
CA LEU A 127 36.65 -42.13 -12.95
C LEU A 127 37.78 -42.73 -12.13
N GLU A 128 37.50 -43.21 -10.93
CA GLU A 128 38.39 -44.14 -10.24
C GLU A 128 38.34 -45.51 -10.94
N VAL A 129 39.52 -46.03 -11.32
CA VAL A 129 39.67 -47.29 -12.07
C VAL A 129 40.66 -48.21 -11.36
N VAL A 130 40.25 -49.46 -11.13
CA VAL A 130 41.09 -50.53 -10.59
C VAL A 130 41.16 -51.67 -11.60
N TYR A 131 42.38 -52.09 -11.96
CA TYR A 131 42.58 -53.35 -12.68
C TYR A 131 42.99 -54.45 -11.69
N SER A 132 42.42 -55.64 -11.83
CA SER A 132 42.91 -56.84 -11.15
C SER A 132 43.25 -57.94 -12.15
N VAL A 133 44.29 -58.72 -11.88
CA VAL A 133 44.77 -59.76 -12.79
C VAL A 133 44.99 -61.07 -12.07
N SER A 134 44.34 -62.13 -12.55
CA SER A 134 44.63 -63.51 -12.17
C SER A 134 45.46 -64.21 -13.25
N PHE A 135 46.25 -65.21 -12.83
CA PHE A 135 47.05 -66.05 -13.71
C PHE A 135 46.68 -67.51 -13.50
N LYS A 136 46.24 -68.19 -14.57
CA LYS A 136 45.83 -69.61 -14.59
C LYS A 136 44.84 -70.02 -13.49
N GLY A 137 43.90 -69.13 -13.16
CA GLY A 137 42.89 -69.37 -12.11
C GLY A 137 43.41 -69.27 -10.67
N ALA A 138 44.60 -68.73 -10.44
CA ALA A 138 45.01 -68.26 -9.12
C ALA A 138 44.18 -67.03 -8.71
N ALA A 139 44.23 -66.65 -7.43
CA ALA A 139 43.58 -65.42 -6.94
C ALA A 139 44.07 -64.18 -7.71
N SER A 140 43.16 -63.26 -8.02
CA SER A 140 43.47 -61.99 -8.67
C SER A 140 44.32 -61.11 -7.75
N VAL A 141 45.30 -60.41 -8.34
CA VAL A 141 46.06 -59.35 -7.68
C VAL A 141 45.61 -58.03 -8.27
N SER A 142 45.09 -57.11 -7.44
CA SER A 142 44.71 -55.77 -7.86
C SER A 142 45.92 -54.85 -7.96
N ALA A 143 45.87 -53.91 -8.91
CA ALA A 143 46.69 -52.72 -8.91
C ALA A 143 46.17 -51.70 -7.87
N PRO A 144 46.98 -50.70 -7.48
CA PRO A 144 46.44 -49.46 -6.93
C PRO A 144 45.44 -48.82 -7.89
N ALA A 145 44.42 -48.16 -7.35
CA ALA A 145 43.52 -47.35 -8.15
C ALA A 145 44.27 -46.20 -8.84
N PHE A 146 43.81 -45.82 -10.03
CA PHE A 146 44.18 -44.56 -10.66
C PHE A 146 42.90 -43.82 -11.10
N VAL A 147 42.98 -42.50 -11.15
CA VAL A 147 41.88 -41.64 -11.60
C VAL A 147 42.08 -41.21 -13.05
N ILE A 148 40.99 -41.11 -13.80
CA ILE A 148 40.96 -40.43 -15.09
C ILE A 148 40.41 -39.02 -14.85
N PRO A 149 41.17 -37.97 -15.18
CA PRO A 149 40.78 -36.60 -14.89
C PRO A 149 39.55 -36.21 -15.70
N VAL A 150 38.75 -35.29 -15.13
CA VAL A 150 37.57 -34.71 -15.76
C VAL A 150 37.95 -33.96 -17.04
N LEU A 151 37.07 -33.99 -18.05
CA LEU A 151 37.19 -33.17 -19.25
C LEU A 151 37.32 -31.67 -18.88
N PRO A 152 38.31 -30.93 -19.42
CA PRO A 152 38.52 -29.52 -19.06
C PRO A 152 37.37 -28.64 -19.55
N PRO A 153 37.02 -27.56 -18.83
CA PRO A 153 35.90 -26.68 -19.17
C PRO A 153 36.11 -25.98 -20.53
N LEU A 154 35.01 -25.61 -21.17
CA LEU A 154 35.01 -25.00 -22.50
C LEU A 154 35.31 -23.50 -22.39
N VAL A 155 36.52 -23.11 -22.79
CA VAL A 155 36.97 -21.71 -22.72
C VAL A 155 36.37 -20.92 -23.89
N ILE A 156 35.44 -20.00 -23.62
CA ILE A 156 34.75 -19.21 -24.64
C ILE A 156 35.38 -17.82 -24.84
N VAL A 157 36.04 -17.28 -23.82
CA VAL A 157 36.95 -16.12 -23.89
C VAL A 157 38.24 -16.51 -23.18
N ARG A 158 39.40 -16.20 -23.76
CA ARG A 158 40.72 -16.50 -23.20
C ARG A 158 41.59 -15.25 -23.20
N ASP A 159 42.05 -14.86 -22.02
CA ASP A 159 43.03 -13.82 -21.75
C ASP A 159 42.73 -12.50 -22.50
N GLY A 160 41.45 -12.08 -22.47
CA GLY A 160 40.93 -10.91 -23.17
C GLY A 160 40.70 -11.07 -24.68
N GLN A 161 40.65 -12.29 -25.19
CA GLN A 161 40.44 -12.60 -26.61
C GLN A 161 39.28 -13.59 -26.82
N ALA A 162 38.54 -13.43 -27.92
CA ALA A 162 37.47 -14.37 -28.29
C ALA A 162 38.05 -15.77 -28.57
N ASN A 163 37.39 -16.80 -28.04
CA ASN A 163 37.69 -18.20 -28.34
C ASN A 163 36.39 -18.97 -28.73
N SER A 164 35.38 -18.23 -29.19
CA SER A 164 34.05 -18.74 -29.49
C SER A 164 33.26 -17.81 -30.43
N THR A 165 32.22 -18.36 -31.05
CA THR A 165 31.19 -17.62 -31.78
C THR A 165 29.80 -18.13 -31.38
N ILE A 166 28.82 -17.24 -31.39
CA ILE A 166 27.41 -17.53 -31.13
C ILE A 166 26.73 -17.76 -32.49
N ILE A 167 25.97 -18.84 -32.62
CA ILE A 167 25.33 -19.27 -33.86
C ILE A 167 23.82 -19.37 -33.66
N ILE A 168 23.05 -18.79 -34.58
CA ILE A 168 21.59 -18.91 -34.65
C ILE A 168 21.17 -19.54 -35.99
N ALA A 169 19.99 -20.16 -36.00
CA ALA A 169 19.39 -20.74 -37.19
C ALA A 169 19.05 -19.65 -38.23
N GLU A 170 19.11 -20.00 -39.52
CA GLU A 170 18.66 -19.08 -40.58
C GLU A 170 17.16 -18.83 -40.45
N GLY A 171 16.76 -17.56 -40.35
CA GLY A 171 15.38 -17.16 -40.10
C GLY A 171 14.87 -17.38 -38.65
N ALA A 172 15.76 -17.54 -37.67
CA ALA A 172 15.38 -17.57 -36.25
C ALA A 172 14.54 -16.34 -35.85
N ASP A 173 13.59 -16.51 -34.93
CA ASP A 173 12.63 -15.46 -34.55
C ASP A 173 13.28 -14.30 -33.78
N GLU A 174 12.60 -13.14 -33.74
CA GLU A 174 13.12 -11.91 -33.12
C GLU A 174 13.56 -12.09 -31.66
N ARG A 175 12.91 -12.99 -30.91
CA ARG A 175 13.29 -13.28 -29.52
C ARG A 175 14.56 -14.13 -29.44
N THR A 176 14.68 -15.17 -30.27
CA THR A 176 15.91 -15.98 -30.34
C THR A 176 17.11 -15.12 -30.80
N GLN A 177 16.90 -14.20 -31.76
CA GLN A 177 17.90 -13.20 -32.14
C GLN A 177 18.28 -12.27 -30.96
N ALA A 178 17.29 -11.74 -30.24
CA ALA A 178 17.51 -10.87 -29.08
C ALA A 178 18.21 -11.60 -27.91
N ALA A 179 17.92 -12.88 -27.69
CA ALA A 179 18.60 -13.73 -26.72
C ALA A 179 20.08 -13.93 -27.10
N ALA A 180 20.38 -14.29 -28.35
CA ALA A 180 21.76 -14.40 -28.85
C ALA A 180 22.54 -13.07 -28.74
N ALA A 181 21.90 -11.94 -29.03
CA ALA A 181 22.48 -10.62 -28.84
C ALA A 181 22.73 -10.29 -27.35
N THR A 182 21.81 -10.67 -26.46
CA THR A 182 21.94 -10.50 -25.00
C THR A 182 23.11 -11.32 -24.45
N LEU A 183 23.30 -12.55 -24.92
CA LEU A 183 24.46 -13.38 -24.57
C LEU A 183 25.78 -12.67 -24.95
N ALA A 184 25.86 -12.14 -26.18
CA ALA A 184 27.02 -11.39 -26.64
C ALA A 184 27.26 -10.10 -25.83
N GLU A 185 26.19 -9.40 -25.42
CA GLU A 185 26.26 -8.20 -24.59
C GLU A 185 26.83 -8.50 -23.20
N TYR A 186 26.33 -9.50 -22.48
CA TYR A 186 26.80 -9.78 -21.12
C TYR A 186 28.19 -10.41 -21.08
N VAL A 187 28.57 -11.24 -22.07
CA VAL A 187 29.96 -11.67 -22.22
C VAL A 187 30.87 -10.45 -22.45
N LYS A 188 30.44 -9.45 -23.23
CA LYS A 188 31.19 -8.20 -23.40
C LYS A 188 31.24 -7.36 -22.13
N LYS A 189 30.13 -7.21 -21.39
CA LYS A 189 30.10 -6.51 -20.09
C LYS A 189 31.02 -7.16 -19.06
N SER A 190 31.19 -8.47 -19.11
CA SER A 190 32.01 -9.25 -18.19
C SER A 190 33.50 -9.34 -18.59
N THR A 191 33.81 -9.39 -19.89
CA THR A 191 35.17 -9.72 -20.37
C THR A 191 35.83 -8.62 -21.21
N GLY A 192 35.08 -7.58 -21.58
CA GLY A 192 35.45 -6.60 -22.61
C GLY A 192 35.33 -7.12 -24.05
N VAL A 193 35.19 -8.44 -24.26
CA VAL A 193 35.18 -9.09 -25.57
C VAL A 193 33.76 -9.26 -26.09
N LEU A 194 33.47 -8.71 -27.27
CA LEU A 194 32.25 -9.03 -28.01
C LEU A 194 32.45 -10.32 -28.81
N LEU A 195 31.64 -11.34 -28.54
CA LEU A 195 31.61 -12.55 -29.36
C LEU A 195 30.84 -12.29 -30.66
N PRO A 196 31.30 -12.79 -31.83
CA PRO A 196 30.53 -12.70 -33.07
C PRO A 196 29.25 -13.54 -32.99
N VAL A 197 28.11 -12.93 -33.35
CA VAL A 197 26.84 -13.64 -33.59
C VAL A 197 26.71 -13.84 -35.10
N LEU A 198 26.49 -15.09 -35.54
CA LEU A 198 26.44 -15.50 -36.95
C LEU A 198 25.19 -16.35 -37.23
N ALA A 199 24.69 -16.31 -38.47
CA ALA A 199 23.77 -17.31 -38.97
C ALA A 199 24.53 -18.59 -39.41
N GLU A 200 23.86 -19.75 -39.41
CA GLU A 200 24.50 -21.05 -39.73
C GLU A 200 25.33 -21.06 -41.02
N GLU A 201 24.79 -20.54 -42.14
CA GLU A 201 25.52 -20.53 -43.42
C GLU A 201 26.83 -19.73 -43.33
N GLN A 202 26.83 -18.65 -42.55
CA GLN A 202 27.98 -17.76 -42.35
C GLN A 202 29.07 -18.44 -41.50
N ALA A 203 28.68 -19.24 -40.50
CA ALA A 203 29.60 -20.05 -39.68
C ALA A 203 30.24 -21.22 -40.46
N GLY A 204 29.70 -21.57 -41.63
CA GLY A 204 30.31 -22.50 -42.58
C GLY A 204 31.28 -21.87 -43.58
N SER A 205 31.27 -20.53 -43.73
CA SER A 205 31.99 -19.82 -44.81
C SER A 205 32.85 -18.63 -44.36
N SER A 206 33.02 -18.43 -43.06
CA SER A 206 33.73 -17.27 -42.50
C SER A 206 35.25 -17.45 -42.54
N ASP A 207 35.91 -16.75 -43.48
CA ASP A 207 37.37 -16.56 -43.55
C ASP A 207 37.88 -15.81 -42.29
N GLY A 208 37.94 -16.52 -41.16
CA GLY A 208 38.34 -15.96 -39.87
C GLY A 208 38.04 -16.83 -38.64
N ASP A 209 37.02 -17.72 -38.68
CA ASP A 209 36.69 -18.62 -37.57
C ASP A 209 37.72 -19.78 -37.49
N PRO A 210 38.56 -19.86 -36.43
CA PRO A 210 39.48 -20.98 -36.28
C PRO A 210 38.69 -22.26 -35.96
N ALA A 211 39.00 -23.37 -36.62
CA ALA A 211 38.38 -24.69 -36.39
C ALA A 211 38.59 -25.30 -34.98
N SER A 212 39.07 -24.50 -34.02
CA SER A 212 39.27 -24.80 -32.60
C SER A 212 38.49 -23.85 -31.66
N TRP A 213 37.68 -22.93 -32.17
CA TRP A 213 36.78 -22.11 -31.37
C TRP A 213 35.55 -22.91 -30.91
N VAL A 214 35.01 -22.54 -29.75
CA VAL A 214 33.78 -23.15 -29.22
C VAL A 214 32.56 -22.52 -29.90
N ARG A 215 31.66 -23.34 -30.42
CA ARG A 215 30.45 -22.87 -31.10
C ARG A 215 29.26 -22.90 -30.15
N ILE A 216 28.66 -21.74 -29.88
CA ILE A 216 27.55 -21.57 -28.94
C ILE A 216 26.26 -21.41 -29.75
N TYR A 217 25.52 -22.50 -29.92
CA TYR A 217 24.25 -22.52 -30.64
C TYR A 217 23.12 -22.04 -29.73
N VAL A 218 22.33 -21.07 -30.19
CA VAL A 218 21.16 -20.52 -29.48
C VAL A 218 19.90 -20.81 -30.29
N GLY A 219 18.92 -21.44 -29.65
CA GLY A 219 17.78 -22.06 -30.31
C GLY A 219 18.17 -23.34 -31.06
N ASP A 220 17.37 -23.74 -32.03
CA ASP A 220 17.49 -25.03 -32.74
C ASP A 220 18.62 -25.08 -33.79
N ALA A 221 19.59 -24.18 -33.68
CA ALA A 221 20.68 -24.02 -34.63
C ALA A 221 21.57 -25.28 -34.68
N GLN A 222 21.69 -25.90 -35.87
CA GLN A 222 22.29 -27.24 -36.08
C GLN A 222 21.88 -28.26 -34.99
N ALA A 223 20.60 -28.29 -34.61
CA ALA A 223 20.08 -29.01 -33.43
C ALA A 223 20.81 -30.34 -33.16
N GLU A 224 21.49 -30.40 -32.00
CA GLU A 224 22.19 -31.60 -31.52
C GLU A 224 21.23 -32.81 -31.56
N PRO A 225 21.58 -33.97 -32.13
CA PRO A 225 20.64 -35.09 -32.29
C PRO A 225 19.93 -35.55 -31.00
N ARG A 226 20.54 -35.33 -29.83
CA ARG A 226 19.94 -35.60 -28.51
C ARG A 226 18.98 -34.51 -28.01
N LEU A 227 19.04 -33.29 -28.57
CA LEU A 227 18.23 -32.15 -28.13
C LEU A 227 16.73 -32.43 -28.26
N GLY A 228 16.30 -33.09 -29.34
CA GLY A 228 14.90 -33.47 -29.54
C GLY A 228 14.38 -34.45 -28.47
N GLU A 229 15.21 -35.37 -27.99
CA GLU A 229 14.87 -36.27 -26.88
C GLU A 229 14.89 -35.54 -25.53
N LEU A 230 15.82 -34.59 -25.33
CA LEU A 230 15.96 -33.82 -24.10
C LEU A 230 14.82 -32.81 -23.90
N LEU A 231 14.35 -32.16 -24.96
CA LEU A 231 13.23 -31.21 -24.96
C LEU A 231 11.84 -31.91 -24.96
N GLN A 232 11.78 -33.21 -25.26
CA GLN A 232 10.51 -33.92 -25.37
C GLN A 232 9.73 -33.90 -24.04
N GLY A 233 8.54 -33.30 -24.06
CA GLY A 233 7.62 -33.25 -22.93
C GLY A 233 7.96 -32.23 -21.83
N MET A 234 8.96 -31.36 -22.06
CA MET A 234 9.20 -30.20 -21.19
C MET A 234 8.13 -29.13 -21.34
N ASP A 235 7.96 -28.31 -20.31
CA ASP A 235 7.20 -27.06 -20.42
C ASP A 235 7.85 -26.06 -21.41
N GLY A 236 7.02 -25.21 -22.04
CA GLY A 236 7.45 -24.26 -23.06
C GLY A 236 8.43 -23.18 -22.61
N ASP A 237 8.50 -22.89 -21.30
CA ASP A 237 9.48 -21.98 -20.70
C ASP A 237 10.78 -22.70 -20.28
N GLY A 238 10.79 -24.04 -20.28
CA GLY A 238 11.94 -24.84 -19.90
C GLY A 238 13.08 -24.78 -20.92
N TYR A 239 14.28 -25.15 -20.50
CA TYR A 239 15.48 -25.07 -21.31
C TYR A 239 16.50 -26.17 -21.05
N VAL A 240 17.38 -26.37 -22.03
CA VAL A 240 18.56 -27.23 -21.96
C VAL A 240 19.79 -26.41 -22.32
N ILE A 241 20.78 -26.40 -21.42
CA ILE A 241 22.16 -25.99 -21.69
C ILE A 241 22.98 -27.27 -21.78
N LEU A 242 23.55 -27.54 -22.96
CA LEU A 242 24.28 -28.77 -23.27
C LEU A 242 25.71 -28.45 -23.75
N PRO A 243 26.73 -28.55 -22.88
CA PRO A 243 28.13 -28.33 -23.22
C PRO A 243 28.82 -29.63 -23.66
N GLU A 244 29.48 -29.62 -24.81
CA GLU A 244 30.10 -30.76 -25.49
C GLU A 244 31.47 -30.38 -26.09
N ASP A 245 32.21 -31.33 -26.67
CA ASP A 245 33.54 -31.02 -27.25
C ASP A 245 33.44 -30.06 -28.45
N GLY A 246 33.87 -28.81 -28.25
CA GLY A 246 33.81 -27.74 -29.24
C GLY A 246 32.43 -27.11 -29.43
N ARG A 247 31.40 -27.57 -28.70
CA ARG A 247 30.00 -27.13 -28.85
C ARG A 247 29.39 -26.76 -27.50
N ILE A 248 28.53 -25.75 -27.50
CA ILE A 248 27.54 -25.50 -26.45
C ILE A 248 26.20 -25.28 -27.16
N THR A 249 25.13 -25.88 -26.67
CA THR A 249 23.77 -25.63 -27.18
C THR A 249 22.89 -25.08 -26.07
N VAL A 250 22.13 -24.03 -26.36
CA VAL A 250 21.18 -23.39 -25.45
C VAL A 250 19.84 -23.25 -26.19
N SER A 251 18.89 -24.16 -25.92
CA SER A 251 17.55 -24.13 -26.54
C SER A 251 16.48 -24.57 -25.53
N GLY A 252 15.24 -24.19 -25.78
CA GLY A 252 14.04 -24.64 -25.07
C GLY A 252 12.91 -24.98 -26.05
N PRO A 253 11.78 -25.58 -25.62
CA PRO A 253 10.71 -25.99 -26.53
C PRO A 253 9.98 -24.84 -27.22
N THR A 254 10.21 -23.59 -26.79
CA THR A 254 9.79 -22.36 -27.46
C THR A 254 10.91 -21.32 -27.39
N SER A 255 10.80 -20.20 -28.11
CA SER A 255 11.77 -19.12 -27.98
C SER A 255 11.75 -18.43 -26.60
N TRP A 256 10.68 -18.55 -25.80
CA TRP A 256 10.71 -18.16 -24.37
C TRP A 256 11.69 -19.02 -23.57
N GLY A 257 11.62 -20.35 -23.73
CA GLY A 257 12.58 -21.28 -23.12
C GLY A 257 14.02 -21.01 -23.56
N THR A 258 14.24 -20.78 -24.86
CA THR A 258 15.57 -20.39 -25.38
C THR A 258 16.09 -19.08 -24.78
N GLU A 259 15.23 -18.06 -24.63
CA GLU A 259 15.57 -16.79 -23.98
C GLU A 259 15.94 -16.98 -22.49
N TYR A 260 15.15 -17.78 -21.76
CA TYR A 260 15.42 -18.09 -20.35
C TYR A 260 16.65 -18.99 -20.15
N GLY A 261 16.94 -19.89 -21.11
CA GLY A 261 18.17 -20.67 -21.14
C GLY A 261 19.42 -19.81 -21.33
N VAL A 262 19.34 -18.74 -22.13
CA VAL A 262 20.41 -17.74 -22.22
C VAL A 262 20.59 -16.99 -20.91
N TYR A 263 19.49 -16.59 -20.25
CA TYR A 263 19.59 -15.93 -18.94
C TYR A 263 20.22 -16.88 -17.90
N ALA A 264 19.81 -18.14 -17.86
CA ALA A 264 20.39 -19.15 -16.98
C ALA A 264 21.89 -19.42 -17.25
N PHE A 265 22.31 -19.43 -18.52
CA PHE A 265 23.71 -19.53 -18.90
C PHE A 265 24.54 -18.36 -18.33
N LEU A 266 24.02 -17.14 -18.42
CA LEU A 266 24.63 -15.94 -17.85
C LEU A 266 24.67 -15.98 -16.32
N GLU A 267 23.61 -16.45 -15.67
CA GLU A 267 23.55 -16.58 -14.20
C GLU A 267 24.48 -17.66 -13.66
N LYS A 268 24.58 -18.82 -14.31
CA LYS A 268 25.39 -19.97 -13.87
C LYS A 268 26.88 -19.82 -14.20
N HIS A 269 27.23 -19.39 -15.42
CA HIS A 269 28.61 -19.49 -15.91
C HIS A 269 29.34 -18.15 -15.99
N VAL A 270 28.63 -17.04 -16.23
CA VAL A 270 29.21 -15.68 -16.15
C VAL A 270 29.07 -15.12 -14.73
N GLY A 271 28.04 -15.56 -14.00
CA GLY A 271 27.72 -15.11 -12.65
C GLY A 271 26.90 -13.82 -12.60
N VAL A 272 26.21 -13.47 -13.69
CA VAL A 272 25.36 -12.26 -13.77
C VAL A 272 24.20 -12.34 -12.78
N ARG A 273 23.79 -11.21 -12.20
CA ARG A 273 22.54 -11.06 -11.45
C ARG A 273 21.81 -9.78 -11.87
N TRP A 274 20.49 -9.82 -11.92
CA TRP A 274 19.63 -8.65 -12.16
C TRP A 274 18.83 -8.39 -10.88
N LEU A 275 19.46 -7.67 -9.95
CA LEU A 275 18.99 -7.48 -8.58
C LEU A 275 17.82 -6.47 -8.54
N MET A 276 17.94 -5.39 -9.30
CA MET A 276 16.95 -4.30 -9.42
C MET A 276 16.85 -3.81 -10.87
N PRO A 277 15.86 -2.97 -11.24
CA PRO A 277 15.76 -2.36 -12.56
C PRO A 277 16.92 -1.42 -12.91
N GLY A 278 17.08 -1.12 -14.20
CA GLY A 278 18.08 -0.17 -14.70
C GLY A 278 19.53 -0.68 -14.66
N PRO A 279 20.51 0.15 -15.08
CA PRO A 279 21.91 -0.28 -15.18
C PRO A 279 22.57 -0.61 -13.84
N ASP A 280 22.33 0.21 -12.81
CA ASP A 280 22.90 0.02 -11.48
C ASP A 280 22.34 -1.21 -10.77
N GLY A 281 21.12 -1.64 -11.11
CA GLY A 281 20.51 -2.89 -10.64
C GLY A 281 21.10 -4.17 -11.23
N GLU A 282 22.03 -4.07 -12.21
CA GLU A 282 22.76 -5.22 -12.76
C GLU A 282 24.09 -5.46 -12.02
N ASP A 283 24.43 -6.73 -11.77
CA ASP A 283 25.72 -7.13 -11.22
C ASP A 283 26.42 -8.13 -12.15
N VAL A 284 27.57 -7.74 -12.70
CA VAL A 284 28.28 -8.47 -13.78
C VAL A 284 29.76 -8.64 -13.41
N PRO A 285 30.16 -9.84 -12.93
CA PRO A 285 31.55 -10.14 -12.59
C PRO A 285 32.51 -9.92 -13.76
N GLN A 286 33.73 -9.47 -13.46
CA GLN A 286 34.76 -9.21 -14.46
C GLN A 286 35.68 -10.43 -14.64
N HIS A 287 35.75 -10.99 -15.85
CA HIS A 287 36.48 -12.22 -16.17
C HIS A 287 37.47 -11.98 -17.33
N ALA A 288 38.78 -12.16 -17.08
CA ALA A 288 39.77 -12.12 -18.16
C ALA A 288 39.73 -13.38 -19.06
N THR A 289 39.35 -14.52 -18.48
CA THR A 289 39.14 -15.81 -19.14
C THR A 289 37.82 -16.39 -18.64
N LEU A 290 36.90 -16.69 -19.55
CA LEU A 290 35.55 -17.18 -19.26
C LEU A 290 35.41 -18.62 -19.74
N SER A 291 35.11 -19.53 -18.81
CA SER A 291 35.13 -20.98 -19.04
C SER A 291 33.84 -21.64 -18.54
N ILE A 292 33.24 -22.46 -19.39
CA ILE A 292 31.93 -23.08 -19.15
C ILE A 292 32.13 -24.52 -18.63
N SER A 293 31.43 -24.89 -17.57
CA SER A 293 31.44 -26.27 -17.04
C SER A 293 30.80 -27.24 -18.04
N ARG A 294 31.05 -28.54 -17.88
CA ARG A 294 30.44 -29.60 -18.72
C ARG A 294 29.25 -30.29 -18.05
N GLU A 295 28.63 -29.56 -17.15
CA GLU A 295 27.36 -29.91 -16.52
C GLU A 295 26.25 -29.64 -17.55
N MET A 296 25.50 -30.66 -17.95
CA MET A 296 24.26 -30.43 -18.68
C MET A 296 23.22 -29.92 -17.70
N ILE A 297 22.63 -28.76 -17.99
CA ILE A 297 21.57 -28.17 -17.19
C ILE A 297 20.27 -28.37 -17.97
N LYS A 298 19.27 -28.99 -17.34
CA LYS A 298 17.89 -29.05 -17.83
C LYS A 298 17.00 -28.55 -16.69
N GLU A 299 16.23 -27.50 -16.96
CA GLU A 299 15.30 -26.90 -15.99
C GLU A 299 13.97 -26.55 -16.67
N GLU A 300 12.92 -26.53 -15.88
CA GLU A 300 11.55 -26.16 -16.24
C GLU A 300 10.89 -25.52 -14.99
N PRO A 301 10.01 -24.51 -15.14
CA PRO A 301 9.45 -23.81 -14.00
C PRO A 301 8.38 -24.65 -13.29
N VAL A 302 8.31 -24.54 -11.96
CA VAL A 302 7.23 -25.20 -11.18
C VAL A 302 5.88 -24.52 -11.41
N PHE A 303 5.85 -23.19 -11.59
CA PHE A 303 4.64 -22.44 -11.94
C PHE A 303 4.73 -21.94 -13.38
N ILE A 304 3.82 -22.34 -14.26
CA ILE A 304 3.96 -22.14 -15.72
C ILE A 304 3.84 -20.68 -16.15
N SER A 305 3.12 -19.85 -15.38
CA SER A 305 2.89 -18.43 -15.64
C SER A 305 3.21 -17.64 -14.38
N ARG A 306 4.05 -16.60 -14.49
CA ARG A 306 4.68 -15.91 -13.36
C ARG A 306 4.72 -14.41 -13.66
N VAL A 307 3.88 -13.62 -12.99
CA VAL A 307 3.65 -12.20 -13.36
C VAL A 307 3.68 -11.29 -12.14
N PHE A 308 4.42 -10.18 -12.21
CA PHE A 308 4.29 -9.06 -11.29
C PHE A 308 3.62 -7.87 -11.97
N SER A 309 2.65 -7.26 -11.30
CA SER A 309 2.02 -6.01 -11.71
C SER A 309 2.71 -4.79 -11.08
N PRO A 310 2.93 -3.68 -11.83
CA PRO A 310 2.66 -3.47 -13.25
C PRO A 310 3.87 -3.78 -14.17
N LEU A 311 4.70 -4.77 -13.83
CA LEU A 311 6.00 -5.06 -14.46
C LEU A 311 5.91 -5.95 -15.71
N ASN A 312 4.76 -5.98 -16.38
CA ASN A 312 4.47 -6.89 -17.50
C ASN A 312 4.02 -6.17 -18.80
N GLY A 313 4.15 -4.84 -18.87
CA GLY A 313 3.70 -4.03 -20.00
C GLY A 313 4.69 -2.95 -20.44
N THR A 314 4.31 -2.19 -21.48
CA THR A 314 5.15 -1.19 -22.14
C THR A 314 5.30 0.13 -21.38
N ALA A 315 4.45 0.40 -20.37
CA ALA A 315 4.49 1.62 -19.58
C ALA A 315 5.76 1.75 -18.70
N TYR A 316 6.35 0.62 -18.30
CA TYR A 316 7.45 0.55 -17.34
C TYR A 316 8.58 -0.34 -17.88
N PRO A 317 9.26 0.08 -18.98
CA PRO A 317 10.09 -0.81 -19.79
C PRO A 317 11.35 -1.31 -19.06
N ALA A 318 11.94 -0.52 -18.15
CA ALA A 318 13.11 -0.94 -17.39
C ALA A 318 12.76 -2.06 -16.39
N GLN A 319 11.60 -1.96 -15.75
CA GLN A 319 11.10 -2.90 -14.76
C GLN A 319 10.52 -4.17 -15.43
N ALA A 320 9.89 -4.03 -16.59
CA ALA A 320 9.48 -5.16 -17.43
C ALA A 320 10.68 -5.94 -17.99
N ALA A 321 11.75 -5.25 -18.40
CA ALA A 321 13.00 -5.91 -18.79
C ALA A 321 13.65 -6.67 -17.61
N TRP A 322 13.65 -6.09 -16.41
CA TRP A 322 14.11 -6.77 -15.19
C TRP A 322 13.28 -8.02 -14.85
N ALA A 323 11.95 -7.94 -14.99
CA ALA A 323 11.06 -9.07 -14.71
C ALA A 323 11.29 -10.21 -15.70
N ARG A 324 11.38 -9.87 -17.00
CA ARG A 324 11.69 -10.84 -18.08
C ARG A 324 13.04 -11.51 -17.85
N LYS A 325 14.09 -10.75 -17.50
CA LYS A 325 15.43 -11.26 -17.13
C LYS A 325 15.39 -12.24 -15.95
N ASN A 326 14.53 -11.97 -14.96
CA ASN A 326 14.23 -12.90 -13.87
C ASN A 326 13.14 -13.95 -14.20
N ARG A 327 12.96 -14.26 -15.50
CA ARG A 327 12.12 -15.36 -16.03
C ARG A 327 10.62 -15.22 -15.77
N MET A 328 10.12 -13.99 -15.64
CA MET A 328 8.69 -13.68 -15.48
C MET A 328 8.02 -13.39 -16.84
N HIS A 329 6.84 -13.98 -17.08
CA HIS A 329 5.88 -13.59 -18.13
C HIS A 329 4.49 -14.22 -17.92
N SER A 330 3.50 -13.79 -18.72
CA SER A 330 2.12 -14.27 -18.64
C SER A 330 1.78 -15.27 -19.75
N ARG A 331 1.18 -16.40 -19.38
CA ARG A 331 0.66 -17.43 -20.30
C ARG A 331 -0.84 -17.71 -20.15
N LEU A 332 -1.53 -16.99 -19.26
CA LEU A 332 -2.98 -17.13 -19.04
C LEU A 332 -3.66 -15.75 -18.93
N SER A 333 -4.82 -15.60 -19.56
CA SER A 333 -5.72 -14.46 -19.38
C SER A 333 -6.76 -14.76 -18.31
N PHE A 334 -6.73 -14.02 -17.18
CA PHE A 334 -7.59 -14.27 -16.02
C PHE A 334 -8.14 -13.03 -15.31
N HIS A 335 -7.64 -11.82 -15.63
CA HIS A 335 -7.94 -10.57 -14.91
C HIS A 335 -9.34 -10.01 -15.23
N HIS A 336 -9.80 -9.00 -14.47
CA HIS A 336 -11.10 -8.33 -14.68
C HIS A 336 -11.37 -8.00 -16.15
N ASN A 337 -12.40 -8.62 -16.74
CA ASN A 337 -12.64 -8.56 -18.20
C ASN A 337 -14.12 -8.64 -18.62
N ILE A 338 -15.03 -9.12 -17.76
CA ILE A 338 -16.43 -9.40 -18.15
C ILE A 338 -17.18 -8.19 -18.75
N TYR A 339 -16.87 -6.96 -18.34
CA TYR A 339 -17.41 -5.73 -18.92
C TYR A 339 -17.24 -5.64 -20.45
N SER A 340 -16.20 -6.28 -21.01
CA SER A 340 -15.96 -6.31 -22.47
C SER A 340 -16.97 -7.17 -23.25
N LEU A 341 -17.61 -8.13 -22.58
CA LEU A 341 -18.66 -8.98 -23.15
C LEU A 341 -20.03 -8.27 -23.14
N PHE A 342 -20.22 -7.33 -22.21
CA PHE A 342 -21.49 -6.62 -21.99
C PHE A 342 -21.32 -5.09 -22.02
N PRO A 343 -20.92 -4.51 -23.17
CA PRO A 343 -20.82 -3.05 -23.32
C PRO A 343 -22.23 -2.39 -23.23
N PRO A 344 -22.42 -1.41 -22.32
CA PRO A 344 -23.74 -0.78 -22.08
C PRO A 344 -24.37 -0.09 -23.30
N GLU A 345 -23.54 0.31 -24.26
CA GLU A 345 -23.95 0.93 -25.53
C GLU A 345 -24.52 -0.06 -26.56
N GLU A 346 -24.21 -1.36 -26.44
CA GLU A 346 -24.76 -2.42 -27.29
C GLU A 346 -26.04 -3.03 -26.69
N PHE A 347 -26.01 -3.31 -25.38
CA PHE A 347 -27.07 -4.07 -24.71
C PHE A 347 -27.99 -3.25 -23.79
N GLY A 348 -27.58 -2.07 -23.31
CA GLY A 348 -28.33 -1.35 -22.26
C GLY A 348 -29.76 -0.95 -22.63
N GLN A 349 -30.07 -0.79 -23.92
CA GLN A 349 -31.43 -0.48 -24.41
C GLN A 349 -32.20 -1.71 -24.92
N SER A 350 -31.50 -2.74 -25.39
CA SER A 350 -32.07 -3.93 -26.03
C SER A 350 -32.28 -5.08 -25.03
N HIS A 351 -31.36 -5.21 -24.08
CA HIS A 351 -31.29 -6.23 -23.04
C HIS A 351 -30.94 -5.60 -21.66
N PRO A 352 -31.77 -4.69 -21.12
CA PRO A 352 -31.57 -4.12 -19.79
C PRO A 352 -31.50 -5.18 -18.68
N GLU A 353 -32.07 -6.37 -18.89
CA GLU A 353 -32.01 -7.54 -17.99
C GLU A 353 -30.60 -8.10 -17.78
N PHE A 354 -29.63 -7.79 -18.65
CA PHE A 354 -28.23 -8.17 -18.43
C PHE A 354 -27.54 -7.31 -17.34
N TYR A 355 -28.14 -6.18 -16.95
CA TYR A 355 -27.57 -5.20 -16.04
C TYR A 355 -28.28 -5.21 -14.67
N PRO A 356 -27.56 -4.91 -13.58
CA PRO A 356 -28.09 -5.16 -12.26
C PRO A 356 -29.22 -4.20 -11.87
N VAL A 357 -30.24 -4.73 -11.22
CA VAL A 357 -31.22 -3.92 -10.49
C VAL A 357 -30.60 -3.45 -9.18
N ARG A 358 -30.93 -2.22 -8.74
CA ARG A 358 -30.48 -1.62 -7.48
C ARG A 358 -31.65 -0.92 -6.79
N ASN A 359 -32.04 -1.38 -5.61
CA ASN A 359 -33.24 -0.95 -4.87
C ASN A 359 -34.51 -0.98 -5.75
N GLY A 360 -34.67 -2.04 -6.56
CA GLY A 360 -35.81 -2.20 -7.48
C GLY A 360 -35.77 -1.34 -8.75
N VAL A 361 -34.70 -0.57 -9.01
CA VAL A 361 -34.53 0.23 -10.23
C VAL A 361 -33.40 -0.36 -11.10
N PRO A 362 -33.61 -0.61 -12.41
CA PRO A 362 -32.53 -1.05 -13.30
C PRO A 362 -31.36 -0.05 -13.35
N TYR A 363 -30.14 -0.54 -13.13
CA TYR A 363 -28.91 0.24 -13.20
C TYR A 363 -28.07 -0.18 -14.42
N ILE A 364 -28.20 0.58 -15.50
CA ILE A 364 -27.29 0.50 -16.64
C ILE A 364 -26.06 1.37 -16.31
N PRO A 365 -24.84 0.83 -16.26
CA PRO A 365 -23.63 1.60 -15.98
C PRO A 365 -23.27 2.49 -17.18
N ALA A 366 -22.47 3.55 -16.92
CA ALA A 366 -21.91 4.36 -17.99
C ALA A 366 -20.94 3.52 -18.84
N ALA A 367 -20.87 3.73 -20.15
CA ALA A 367 -20.04 2.94 -21.06
C ALA A 367 -18.53 2.96 -20.72
N THR A 368 -18.06 3.99 -20.01
CA THR A 368 -16.67 4.12 -19.53
C THR A 368 -16.41 3.44 -18.18
N LEU A 369 -17.41 2.86 -17.52
CA LEU A 369 -17.29 2.28 -16.18
C LEU A 369 -17.04 0.77 -16.25
N THR A 370 -15.82 0.35 -15.96
CA THR A 370 -15.37 -1.06 -16.01
C THR A 370 -15.41 -1.78 -14.65
N ASN A 371 -15.78 -1.09 -13.57
CA ASN A 371 -15.82 -1.61 -12.21
C ASN A 371 -17.11 -1.23 -11.46
N SER A 372 -17.28 -1.73 -10.24
CA SER A 372 -18.43 -1.43 -9.37
C SER A 372 -19.81 -1.85 -9.94
N TRP A 373 -19.83 -2.81 -10.87
CA TRP A 373 -21.02 -3.52 -11.34
C TRP A 373 -20.64 -4.89 -11.91
N GLN A 374 -21.56 -5.85 -11.88
CA GLN A 374 -21.44 -7.14 -12.58
C GLN A 374 -22.71 -7.35 -13.42
N PRO A 375 -22.66 -8.09 -14.55
CA PRO A 375 -23.88 -8.48 -15.25
C PRO A 375 -24.70 -9.49 -14.40
N CYS A 376 -25.98 -9.67 -14.73
CA CYS A 376 -26.81 -10.71 -14.12
C CYS A 376 -26.41 -12.10 -14.66
N PHE A 377 -25.53 -12.80 -13.94
CA PHE A 377 -25.11 -14.17 -14.27
C PHE A 377 -26.27 -15.19 -14.23
N SER A 378 -27.35 -14.86 -13.52
CA SER A 378 -28.58 -15.65 -13.52
C SER A 378 -29.50 -15.46 -14.73
N GLU A 379 -29.27 -14.46 -15.59
CA GLU A 379 -30.08 -14.22 -16.80
C GLU A 379 -29.52 -15.06 -17.97
N PRO A 380 -30.26 -16.08 -18.48
CA PRO A 380 -29.75 -17.00 -19.48
C PRO A 380 -29.20 -16.37 -20.76
N GLY A 381 -29.78 -15.24 -21.22
CA GLY A 381 -29.30 -14.55 -22.42
C GLY A 381 -27.85 -14.06 -22.33
N THR A 382 -27.30 -13.89 -21.12
CA THR A 382 -25.89 -13.52 -20.93
C THR A 382 -24.92 -14.63 -21.35
N VAL A 383 -25.32 -15.90 -21.24
CA VAL A 383 -24.48 -17.05 -21.64
C VAL A 383 -24.31 -17.07 -23.16
N ASP A 384 -25.40 -16.94 -23.92
CA ASP A 384 -25.38 -16.94 -25.38
C ASP A 384 -24.51 -15.81 -25.94
N VAL A 385 -24.62 -14.61 -25.36
CA VAL A 385 -23.81 -13.43 -25.74
C VAL A 385 -22.33 -13.64 -25.43
N ALA A 386 -21.99 -14.17 -24.26
CA ALA A 386 -20.60 -14.45 -23.88
C ALA A 386 -19.97 -15.52 -24.79
N VAL A 387 -20.66 -16.64 -25.02
CA VAL A 387 -20.20 -17.70 -25.94
C VAL A 387 -19.97 -17.13 -27.34
N GLY A 388 -20.91 -16.34 -27.86
CA GLY A 388 -20.80 -15.70 -29.18
C GLY A 388 -19.57 -14.80 -29.31
N LYS A 389 -19.39 -13.84 -28.38
CA LYS A 389 -18.26 -12.90 -28.41
C LYS A 389 -16.91 -13.56 -28.17
N ILE A 390 -16.83 -14.64 -27.38
CA ILE A 390 -15.58 -15.37 -27.15
C ILE A 390 -15.19 -16.22 -28.36
N ILE A 391 -16.17 -16.83 -29.05
CA ILE A 391 -15.94 -17.50 -30.34
C ILE A 391 -15.44 -16.48 -31.38
N GLU A 392 -16.02 -15.28 -31.44
CA GLU A 392 -15.53 -14.19 -32.29
C GLU A 392 -14.12 -13.73 -31.91
N PHE A 393 -13.80 -13.64 -30.60
CA PHE A 393 -12.45 -13.33 -30.14
C PHE A 393 -11.42 -14.33 -30.65
N PHE A 394 -11.64 -15.64 -30.47
CA PHE A 394 -10.70 -16.67 -30.94
C PHE A 394 -10.66 -16.79 -32.47
N ALA A 395 -11.75 -16.50 -33.18
CA ALA A 395 -11.76 -16.43 -34.65
C ALA A 395 -10.88 -15.28 -35.18
N ASN A 396 -10.84 -14.15 -34.47
CA ASN A 396 -9.99 -13.00 -34.81
C ASN A 396 -8.56 -13.11 -34.24
N ASN A 397 -8.34 -13.95 -33.23
CA ASN A 397 -7.05 -14.14 -32.53
C ASN A 397 -6.72 -15.65 -32.41
N PRO A 398 -6.39 -16.36 -33.50
CA PRO A 398 -6.22 -17.82 -33.49
C PRO A 398 -5.07 -18.29 -32.59
N GLU A 399 -4.00 -17.49 -32.50
CA GLU A 399 -2.83 -17.71 -31.65
C GLU A 399 -3.07 -17.43 -30.15
N ALA A 400 -4.29 -17.02 -29.74
CA ALA A 400 -4.62 -16.85 -28.33
C ALA A 400 -4.99 -18.19 -27.70
N ASP A 401 -4.24 -18.65 -26.69
CA ASP A 401 -4.50 -19.90 -25.98
C ASP A 401 -5.59 -19.81 -24.89
N SER A 402 -5.91 -18.59 -24.44
CA SER A 402 -6.87 -18.38 -23.36
C SER A 402 -7.68 -17.09 -23.49
N PHE A 403 -8.81 -17.05 -22.78
CA PHE A 403 -9.64 -15.86 -22.60
C PHE A 403 -9.96 -15.65 -21.11
N SER A 404 -10.07 -14.39 -20.67
CA SER A 404 -10.41 -14.10 -19.27
C SER A 404 -11.92 -14.07 -19.05
N LEU A 405 -12.40 -14.92 -18.14
CA LEU A 405 -13.72 -14.85 -17.54
C LEU A 405 -13.70 -14.14 -16.18
N GLY A 406 -12.64 -13.40 -15.83
CA GLY A 406 -12.57 -12.68 -14.55
C GLY A 406 -13.66 -11.62 -14.40
N VAL A 407 -14.42 -11.72 -13.29
CA VAL A 407 -15.40 -10.71 -12.83
C VAL A 407 -14.86 -9.29 -12.91
N ASN A 408 -15.74 -8.29 -13.06
CA ASN A 408 -15.33 -6.89 -12.99
C ASN A 408 -14.73 -6.56 -11.62
N ASP A 409 -13.97 -5.48 -11.52
CA ASP A 409 -13.45 -5.01 -10.23
C ASP A 409 -14.59 -4.55 -9.30
N GLY A 410 -14.53 -4.94 -8.03
CA GLY A 410 -15.55 -4.67 -7.02
C GLY A 410 -16.89 -5.41 -7.16
N LYS A 411 -17.90 -4.86 -6.46
CA LYS A 411 -19.22 -5.47 -6.22
C LYS A 411 -20.30 -5.03 -7.22
N GLY A 412 -21.50 -5.58 -7.07
CA GLY A 412 -22.70 -5.13 -7.79
C GLY A 412 -23.39 -6.19 -8.64
N TYR A 413 -23.36 -7.45 -8.19
CA TYR A 413 -24.16 -8.57 -8.68
C TYR A 413 -25.65 -8.32 -8.40
N CYS A 414 -26.53 -8.59 -9.37
CA CYS A 414 -27.97 -8.35 -9.19
C CYS A 414 -28.62 -9.36 -8.23
N GLU A 415 -27.96 -10.51 -8.07
CA GLU A 415 -28.34 -11.62 -7.21
C GLU A 415 -28.02 -11.35 -5.72
N THR A 416 -27.40 -10.20 -5.40
CA THR A 416 -27.24 -9.70 -4.01
C THR A 416 -28.38 -8.81 -3.51
N GLU A 417 -29.33 -8.41 -4.36
CA GLU A 417 -30.53 -7.72 -3.92
C GLU A 417 -31.45 -8.70 -3.14
N PRO A 418 -31.92 -8.39 -1.91
CA PRO A 418 -32.65 -9.35 -1.07
C PRO A 418 -33.96 -9.92 -1.66
N ASP A 419 -34.59 -9.20 -2.58
CA ASP A 419 -35.80 -9.63 -3.28
C ASP A 419 -35.51 -10.52 -4.51
N HIS A 420 -34.23 -10.78 -4.85
CA HIS A 420 -33.87 -11.57 -6.01
C HIS A 420 -34.21 -13.07 -5.81
N PRO A 421 -34.80 -13.78 -6.79
CA PRO A 421 -35.22 -15.18 -6.64
C PRO A 421 -34.11 -16.18 -6.28
N LEU A 422 -32.84 -15.81 -6.49
CA LEU A 422 -31.65 -16.61 -6.15
C LEU A 422 -30.85 -16.03 -4.97
N TYR A 423 -31.37 -15.04 -4.25
CA TYR A 423 -30.69 -14.46 -3.09
C TYR A 423 -30.47 -15.52 -1.99
N THR A 424 -29.21 -15.84 -1.69
CA THR A 424 -28.86 -16.92 -0.76
C THR A 424 -28.77 -16.47 0.70
N GLY A 425 -28.48 -15.18 0.94
CA GLY A 425 -28.06 -14.67 2.24
C GLY A 425 -26.78 -15.31 2.80
N LYS A 426 -26.06 -16.13 2.01
CA LYS A 426 -24.86 -16.86 2.43
C LYS A 426 -23.67 -15.90 2.47
N ILE A 427 -22.81 -16.07 3.48
CA ILE A 427 -21.55 -15.33 3.62
C ILE A 427 -20.38 -16.30 3.32
N ASN A 428 -19.39 -15.83 2.55
CA ASN A 428 -18.20 -16.60 2.16
C ASN A 428 -17.03 -16.46 3.17
N SER A 429 -15.89 -17.11 2.89
CA SER A 429 -14.73 -17.16 3.79
C SER A 429 -14.10 -15.80 4.12
N VAL A 430 -14.24 -14.79 3.26
CA VAL A 430 -13.75 -13.42 3.50
C VAL A 430 -14.83 -12.44 4.00
N GLY A 431 -15.99 -12.96 4.43
CA GLY A 431 -16.98 -12.20 5.18
C GLY A 431 -17.95 -11.36 4.34
N VAL A 432 -18.13 -11.68 3.05
CA VAL A 432 -19.06 -10.97 2.15
C VAL A 432 -20.12 -11.92 1.58
N LEU A 433 -21.16 -11.37 0.93
CA LEU A 433 -22.20 -12.18 0.27
C LEU A 433 -21.59 -13.07 -0.82
N ASP A 434 -21.92 -14.36 -0.73
CA ASP A 434 -21.41 -15.44 -1.57
C ASP A 434 -22.23 -15.60 -2.85
N MET A 435 -21.58 -15.37 -3.99
CA MET A 435 -22.15 -15.49 -5.34
C MET A 435 -21.57 -16.68 -6.13
N SER A 436 -20.71 -17.50 -5.53
CA SER A 436 -19.90 -18.50 -6.24
C SER A 436 -20.73 -19.51 -7.02
N ASP A 437 -21.76 -20.13 -6.43
CA ASP A 437 -22.60 -21.12 -7.13
C ASP A 437 -23.32 -20.56 -8.35
N ILE A 438 -23.64 -19.26 -8.36
CA ILE A 438 -24.33 -18.59 -9.48
C ILE A 438 -23.32 -18.28 -10.59
N TYR A 439 -22.25 -17.55 -10.24
CA TYR A 439 -21.21 -17.13 -11.17
C TYR A 439 -20.47 -18.32 -11.80
N TYR A 440 -20.10 -19.34 -11.02
CA TYR A 440 -19.40 -20.50 -11.57
C TYR A 440 -20.28 -21.42 -12.42
N ASN A 441 -21.60 -21.41 -12.23
CA ASN A 441 -22.53 -22.10 -13.11
C ASN A 441 -22.66 -21.38 -14.46
N TRP A 442 -22.59 -20.04 -14.47
CA TRP A 442 -22.45 -19.26 -15.70
C TRP A 442 -21.11 -19.54 -16.41
N VAL A 443 -19.99 -19.53 -15.68
CA VAL A 443 -18.64 -19.85 -16.19
C VAL A 443 -18.59 -21.23 -16.87
N ASN A 444 -19.17 -22.27 -16.25
CA ASN A 444 -19.20 -23.61 -16.84
C ASN A 444 -19.95 -23.65 -18.17
N GLN A 445 -21.14 -23.04 -18.23
CA GLN A 445 -21.94 -23.01 -19.47
C GLN A 445 -21.23 -22.23 -20.60
N VAL A 446 -20.58 -21.10 -20.27
CA VAL A 446 -19.80 -20.32 -21.23
C VAL A 446 -18.58 -21.12 -21.72
N ALA A 447 -17.84 -21.76 -20.83
CA ALA A 447 -16.70 -22.60 -21.21
C ALA A 447 -17.15 -23.78 -22.09
N GLU A 448 -18.21 -24.50 -21.71
CA GLU A 448 -18.75 -25.62 -22.50
C GLU A 448 -19.22 -25.18 -23.91
N GLY A 449 -19.89 -24.02 -24.01
CA GLY A 449 -20.33 -23.47 -25.29
C GLY A 449 -19.17 -23.09 -26.23
N VAL A 450 -18.09 -22.51 -25.70
CA VAL A 450 -16.90 -22.16 -26.49
C VAL A 450 -16.07 -23.40 -26.85
N LEU A 451 -15.88 -24.34 -25.92
CA LEU A 451 -15.10 -25.57 -26.13
C LEU A 451 -15.74 -26.53 -27.16
N ALA A 452 -17.04 -26.40 -27.41
CA ALA A 452 -17.72 -27.09 -28.51
C ALA A 452 -17.22 -26.65 -29.91
N VAL A 453 -16.54 -25.50 -30.01
CA VAL A 453 -15.91 -24.98 -31.23
C VAL A 453 -14.38 -24.99 -31.12
N TYR A 454 -13.82 -24.62 -29.97
CA TYR A 454 -12.38 -24.46 -29.73
C TYR A 454 -11.91 -25.31 -28.52
N PRO A 455 -11.80 -26.65 -28.65
CA PRO A 455 -11.57 -27.57 -27.52
C PRO A 455 -10.16 -27.50 -26.89
N ASP A 456 -9.25 -26.74 -27.49
CA ASP A 456 -7.87 -26.52 -27.05
C ASP A 456 -7.71 -25.41 -26.01
N LYS A 457 -8.65 -24.45 -25.97
CA LYS A 457 -8.51 -23.18 -25.23
C LYS A 457 -8.76 -23.28 -23.73
N TRP A 458 -8.22 -22.32 -22.99
CA TRP A 458 -8.31 -22.20 -21.53
C TRP A 458 -9.04 -20.93 -21.09
N PHE A 459 -9.58 -20.96 -19.87
CA PHE A 459 -10.30 -19.83 -19.28
C PHE A 459 -9.74 -19.50 -17.89
N GLY A 460 -9.02 -18.39 -17.78
CA GLY A 460 -8.63 -17.88 -16.47
C GLY A 460 -9.73 -17.02 -15.86
N LEU A 461 -9.79 -16.97 -14.53
CA LEU A 461 -10.67 -16.06 -13.80
C LEU A 461 -10.11 -15.71 -12.42
N LEU A 462 -10.70 -14.72 -11.76
CA LEU A 462 -10.43 -14.38 -10.36
C LEU A 462 -11.44 -15.05 -9.42
N ALA A 463 -10.96 -15.71 -8.37
CA ALA A 463 -11.73 -16.06 -7.19
C ALA A 463 -11.50 -14.96 -6.15
N TYR A 464 -12.39 -13.97 -6.15
CA TYR A 464 -12.19 -12.63 -5.58
C TYR A 464 -13.48 -12.11 -4.92
N ASP A 465 -13.34 -11.44 -3.76
CA ASP A 465 -14.41 -10.77 -3.02
C ASP A 465 -15.67 -11.66 -2.88
N SER A 466 -16.79 -11.35 -3.55
CA SER A 466 -18.02 -12.14 -3.51
C SER A 466 -17.91 -13.57 -4.08
N VAL A 467 -16.89 -13.88 -4.87
CA VAL A 467 -16.67 -15.20 -5.50
C VAL A 467 -15.36 -15.86 -5.04
N MET A 468 -14.94 -15.59 -3.79
CA MET A 468 -13.75 -16.19 -3.17
C MET A 468 -13.85 -17.71 -2.95
N ASP A 469 -15.01 -18.19 -2.52
CA ASP A 469 -15.22 -19.60 -2.17
C ASP A 469 -15.43 -20.46 -3.43
N PRO A 470 -15.01 -21.73 -3.44
CA PRO A 470 -15.32 -22.65 -4.53
C PRO A 470 -16.83 -22.97 -4.59
N PRO A 471 -17.35 -23.28 -5.79
CA PRO A 471 -18.73 -23.70 -5.96
C PRO A 471 -19.02 -25.08 -5.37
N SER A 472 -20.30 -25.41 -5.19
CA SER A 472 -20.79 -26.71 -4.71
C SER A 472 -20.68 -27.87 -5.73
N PHE A 473 -20.19 -27.58 -6.94
CA PHE A 473 -20.03 -28.49 -8.08
C PHE A 473 -18.62 -28.37 -8.68
N ARG A 474 -18.25 -29.26 -9.62
CA ARG A 474 -16.95 -29.12 -10.32
C ARG A 474 -17.01 -28.09 -11.44
N LEU A 475 -15.93 -27.33 -11.58
CA LEU A 475 -15.66 -26.52 -12.76
C LEU A 475 -15.29 -27.41 -13.96
N ASN A 476 -15.48 -26.87 -15.16
CA ASN A 476 -14.91 -27.41 -16.38
C ASN A 476 -13.37 -27.46 -16.28
N SER A 477 -12.75 -28.55 -16.73
CA SER A 477 -11.30 -28.79 -16.57
C SER A 477 -10.39 -27.80 -17.30
N ARG A 478 -10.94 -26.95 -18.19
CA ARG A 478 -10.24 -25.84 -18.85
C ARG A 478 -10.29 -24.52 -18.08
N VAL A 479 -10.94 -24.46 -16.92
CA VAL A 479 -11.06 -23.25 -16.10
C VAL A 479 -9.98 -23.22 -15.01
N VAL A 480 -9.26 -22.10 -14.91
CA VAL A 480 -8.19 -21.87 -13.92
C VAL A 480 -8.56 -20.69 -13.01
N PRO A 481 -9.09 -20.93 -11.81
CA PRO A 481 -9.33 -19.89 -10.82
C PRO A 481 -8.03 -19.40 -10.17
N PHE A 482 -7.80 -18.09 -10.22
CA PHE A 482 -6.74 -17.39 -9.49
C PHE A 482 -7.29 -16.96 -8.12
N ILE A 483 -6.84 -17.62 -7.06
CA ILE A 483 -7.28 -17.39 -5.68
C ILE A 483 -6.58 -16.13 -5.14
N THR A 484 -7.33 -15.04 -4.95
CA THR A 484 -6.80 -13.75 -4.51
C THR A 484 -6.62 -13.71 -2.99
N GLN A 485 -5.39 -13.57 -2.48
CA GLN A 485 -5.14 -13.40 -1.04
C GLN A 485 -3.81 -12.70 -0.77
N ASP A 486 -3.76 -11.83 0.23
CA ASP A 486 -2.51 -11.37 0.83
C ASP A 486 -1.95 -12.41 1.81
N ARG A 487 -1.13 -13.33 1.28
CA ARG A 487 -0.59 -14.47 2.04
C ARG A 487 0.53 -14.08 3.02
N MET A 488 0.87 -12.79 3.14
CA MET A 488 1.58 -12.31 4.33
C MET A 488 0.76 -12.60 5.61
N ALA A 489 -0.57 -12.56 5.54
CA ALA A 489 -1.44 -12.82 6.69
C ALA A 489 -1.33 -14.26 7.26
N TRP A 490 -0.66 -15.18 6.57
CA TRP A 490 -0.42 -16.55 7.04
C TRP A 490 0.59 -16.63 8.22
N ILE A 491 1.22 -15.51 8.61
CA ILE A 491 1.91 -15.39 9.90
C ILE A 491 0.99 -15.65 11.10
N ASP A 492 -0.33 -15.48 10.92
CA ASP A 492 -1.37 -15.92 11.85
C ASP A 492 -1.82 -17.35 11.52
N ALA A 493 -1.60 -18.28 12.43
CA ALA A 493 -1.90 -19.70 12.24
C ALA A 493 -3.40 -20.03 12.09
N GLU A 494 -4.32 -19.15 12.51
CA GLU A 494 -5.76 -19.35 12.27
C GLU A 494 -6.14 -18.91 10.86
N VAL A 495 -5.57 -17.80 10.37
CA VAL A 495 -5.69 -17.34 8.98
C VAL A 495 -5.07 -18.38 8.04
N GLU A 496 -3.86 -18.85 8.31
CA GLU A 496 -3.19 -19.90 7.54
C GLU A 496 -4.07 -21.16 7.47
N SER A 497 -4.51 -21.69 8.62
CA SER A 497 -5.32 -22.90 8.68
C SER A 497 -6.66 -22.76 7.95
N GLY A 498 -7.32 -21.61 8.06
CA GLY A 498 -8.55 -21.32 7.31
C GLY A 498 -8.32 -21.26 5.81
N SER A 499 -7.23 -20.62 5.38
CA SER A 499 -6.85 -20.45 3.97
C SER A 499 -6.51 -21.80 3.33
N LYS A 500 -5.74 -22.64 4.02
CA LYS A 500 -5.39 -24.00 3.58
C LYS A 500 -6.64 -24.91 3.49
N GLN A 501 -7.63 -24.73 4.37
CA GLN A 501 -8.94 -25.39 4.25
C GLN A 501 -9.78 -24.91 3.05
N VAL A 502 -9.67 -23.64 2.65
CA VAL A 502 -10.31 -23.13 1.42
C VAL A 502 -9.60 -23.67 0.17
N LEU A 503 -8.27 -23.78 0.17
CA LEU A 503 -7.49 -24.37 -0.90
C LEU A 503 -7.87 -25.84 -1.16
N GLU A 504 -8.02 -26.64 -0.11
CA GLU A 504 -8.43 -28.05 -0.24
C GLU A 504 -9.88 -28.23 -0.74
N LYS A 505 -10.77 -27.25 -0.52
CA LYS A 505 -12.08 -27.22 -1.20
C LYS A 505 -11.92 -26.84 -2.69
N TRP A 506 -11.06 -25.87 -3.00
CA TRP A 506 -10.77 -25.47 -4.38
C TRP A 506 -10.25 -26.63 -5.23
N LYS A 507 -9.35 -27.47 -4.67
CA LYS A 507 -8.85 -28.71 -5.30
C LYS A 507 -9.91 -29.82 -5.45
N GLN A 508 -11.09 -29.69 -4.82
CA GLN A 508 -12.24 -30.57 -5.03
C GLN A 508 -13.20 -30.03 -6.11
N ALA A 509 -13.19 -28.71 -6.37
CA ALA A 509 -14.01 -28.07 -7.38
C ALA A 509 -13.30 -27.95 -8.74
N ALA A 510 -12.00 -27.66 -8.78
CA ALA A 510 -11.23 -27.44 -10.01
C ALA A 510 -10.15 -28.51 -10.24
N ASP A 511 -9.80 -28.76 -11.50
CA ASP A 511 -8.69 -29.64 -11.90
C ASP A 511 -7.32 -28.92 -11.80
N HIS A 512 -7.34 -27.59 -11.93
CA HIS A 512 -6.20 -26.69 -11.85
C HIS A 512 -6.56 -25.47 -11.01
N ILE A 513 -5.58 -24.88 -10.33
CA ILE A 513 -5.74 -23.66 -9.52
C ILE A 513 -4.51 -22.76 -9.69
N ALA A 514 -4.68 -21.46 -9.52
CA ALA A 514 -3.60 -20.47 -9.55
C ALA A 514 -3.71 -19.53 -8.34
N TRP A 515 -2.64 -18.80 -8.02
CA TRP A 515 -2.62 -17.83 -6.93
C TRP A 515 -2.46 -16.40 -7.46
N TYR A 516 -3.11 -15.48 -6.76
CA TYR A 516 -2.96 -14.04 -6.91
C TYR A 516 -2.57 -13.49 -5.53
N ASP A 517 -1.42 -12.83 -5.43
CA ASP A 517 -0.82 -12.35 -4.18
C ASP A 517 -0.70 -10.82 -4.12
N TYR A 518 -1.10 -10.20 -3.01
CA TYR A 518 -1.01 -8.73 -2.81
C TYR A 518 0.32 -8.33 -2.17
N ILE A 519 1.44 -8.55 -2.87
CA ILE A 519 2.81 -8.37 -2.32
C ILE A 519 3.32 -6.92 -2.26
N TYR A 520 2.43 -5.95 -2.56
CA TYR A 520 2.57 -4.48 -2.53
C TYR A 520 3.72 -3.90 -1.71
N GLY A 521 4.49 -3.01 -2.34
CA GLY A 521 5.47 -2.12 -1.71
C GLY A 521 4.96 -0.69 -1.50
N ASN A 522 4.82 0.12 -2.56
CA ASN A 522 4.65 1.59 -2.50
C ASN A 522 3.64 2.21 -1.50
N PRO A 523 2.44 1.65 -1.24
CA PRO A 523 1.52 2.23 -0.27
C PRO A 523 1.91 1.92 1.19
N TYR A 524 2.84 0.98 1.39
CA TYR A 524 3.48 0.75 2.68
C TYR A 524 4.64 1.72 2.88
N LEU A 525 4.69 2.34 4.05
CA LEU A 525 5.58 3.45 4.39
C LEU A 525 6.82 2.99 5.20
N LEU A 526 7.08 1.68 5.14
CA LEU A 526 8.24 0.94 5.65
C LEU A 526 8.49 -0.21 4.63
N PRO A 527 9.71 -0.75 4.50
CA PRO A 527 9.95 -1.86 3.57
C PRO A 527 9.19 -3.11 4.04
N ARG A 528 8.27 -3.64 3.21
CA ARG A 528 7.35 -4.71 3.61
C ARG A 528 7.96 -6.09 3.39
N MET A 529 8.84 -6.46 4.33
CA MET A 529 9.63 -7.69 4.33
C MET A 529 8.91 -8.85 5.03
N TYR A 530 8.85 -10.03 4.40
CA TYR A 530 8.35 -11.29 4.96
C TYR A 530 8.86 -12.48 4.11
N ILE A 531 10.13 -12.41 3.71
CA ILE A 531 10.79 -13.31 2.76
C ILE A 531 10.70 -14.78 3.17
N ARG A 532 10.87 -15.08 4.46
CA ARG A 532 10.87 -16.47 4.96
C ARG A 532 9.46 -17.07 4.94
N GLN A 533 8.46 -16.31 5.39
CA GLN A 533 7.05 -16.67 5.21
C GLN A 533 6.66 -16.77 3.72
N MET A 534 7.21 -15.92 2.86
CA MET A 534 6.98 -15.98 1.41
C MET A 534 7.56 -17.27 0.79
N ALA A 535 8.71 -17.76 1.28
CA ALA A 535 9.25 -19.05 0.87
C ALA A 535 8.39 -20.22 1.33
N ASP A 536 7.95 -20.24 2.60
CA ASP A 536 7.00 -21.25 3.10
C ASP A 536 5.70 -21.27 2.27
N ASN A 537 5.20 -20.08 1.88
CA ASN A 537 4.03 -19.94 1.03
C ASN A 537 4.24 -20.54 -0.38
N TYR A 538 5.37 -20.28 -1.04
CA TYR A 538 5.65 -20.82 -2.38
C TYR A 538 6.01 -22.32 -2.37
N ALA A 539 6.72 -22.81 -1.34
CA ALA A 539 6.93 -24.24 -1.13
C ALA A 539 5.59 -24.97 -0.97
N TYR A 540 4.70 -24.44 -0.14
CA TYR A 540 3.34 -24.96 0.03
C TYR A 540 2.53 -24.91 -1.27
N ALA A 541 2.67 -23.86 -2.08
CA ALA A 541 2.03 -23.75 -3.40
C ALA A 541 2.49 -24.86 -4.36
N GLY A 542 3.80 -25.14 -4.41
CA GLY A 542 4.40 -26.23 -5.20
C GLY A 542 3.90 -27.60 -4.75
N GLU A 543 3.98 -27.90 -3.45
CA GLU A 543 3.47 -29.15 -2.86
C GLU A 543 1.99 -29.42 -3.17
N HIS A 544 1.18 -28.36 -3.28
CA HIS A 544 -0.28 -28.47 -3.38
C HIS A 544 -0.83 -28.33 -4.81
N GLY A 545 0.05 -28.20 -5.81
CA GLY A 545 -0.31 -28.21 -7.24
C GLY A 545 -0.85 -26.89 -7.77
N VAL A 546 -0.38 -25.76 -7.24
CA VAL A 546 -0.66 -24.44 -7.82
C VAL A 546 0.04 -24.35 -9.18
N LEU A 547 -0.70 -23.93 -10.21
CA LEU A 547 -0.24 -23.94 -11.61
C LEU A 547 0.46 -22.65 -12.03
N ALA A 548 0.05 -21.51 -11.47
CA ALA A 548 0.49 -20.19 -11.89
C ALA A 548 0.41 -19.17 -10.74
N HIS A 549 1.25 -18.13 -10.81
CA HIS A 549 1.21 -16.98 -9.91
C HIS A 549 1.08 -15.66 -10.68
N TYR A 550 0.23 -14.79 -10.16
CA TYR A 550 0.25 -13.36 -10.37
C TYR A 550 0.47 -12.68 -9.02
N ALA A 551 1.16 -11.54 -8.99
CA ALA A 551 1.20 -10.72 -7.79
C ALA A 551 1.16 -9.22 -8.09
N GLU A 552 0.38 -8.49 -7.32
CA GLU A 552 0.41 -7.03 -7.30
C GLU A 552 1.60 -6.58 -6.46
N LEU A 553 2.69 -6.24 -7.13
CA LEU A 553 3.95 -5.87 -6.48
C LEU A 553 4.03 -4.37 -6.21
N TYR A 554 3.66 -3.53 -7.19
CA TYR A 554 3.74 -2.06 -7.12
C TYR A 554 4.94 -1.57 -6.28
N PRO A 555 6.18 -1.94 -6.65
CA PRO A 555 7.32 -1.97 -5.72
C PRO A 555 7.79 -0.57 -5.33
N ASN A 556 8.14 -0.40 -4.06
CA ASN A 556 9.23 0.50 -3.67
C ASN A 556 10.47 -0.39 -3.56
N TRP A 557 11.52 -0.12 -4.33
CA TRP A 557 12.68 -1.03 -4.40
C TRP A 557 13.63 -0.94 -3.21
N GLY A 558 13.37 -0.05 -2.24
CA GLY A 558 13.96 -0.12 -0.89
C GLY A 558 13.61 -1.39 -0.13
N GLU A 559 12.65 -2.19 -0.62
CA GLU A 559 12.38 -3.58 -0.20
C GLU A 559 13.42 -4.60 -0.70
N GLY A 560 14.45 -4.14 -1.43
CA GLY A 560 15.69 -4.86 -1.71
C GLY A 560 15.49 -6.27 -2.28
N PRO A 561 15.78 -7.33 -1.50
CA PRO A 561 15.73 -8.70 -1.99
C PRO A 561 14.32 -9.19 -2.35
N LYS A 562 13.23 -8.58 -1.85
CA LYS A 562 11.86 -9.13 -1.97
C LYS A 562 11.47 -9.48 -3.41
N PRO A 563 11.55 -8.58 -4.41
CA PRO A 563 11.09 -8.90 -5.76
C PRO A 563 11.97 -9.96 -6.44
N TRP A 564 13.28 -9.93 -6.18
CA TRP A 564 14.24 -10.86 -6.78
C TRP A 564 14.04 -12.28 -6.24
N ILE A 565 13.98 -12.45 -4.92
CA ILE A 565 13.74 -13.75 -4.29
C ILE A 565 12.36 -14.29 -4.65
N ALA A 566 11.33 -13.45 -4.71
CA ALA A 566 10.01 -13.85 -5.18
C ALA A 566 10.04 -14.44 -6.61
N ALA A 567 10.80 -13.83 -7.52
CA ALA A 567 10.95 -14.35 -8.88
C ALA A 567 11.76 -15.67 -8.94
N LYS A 568 12.76 -15.85 -8.07
CA LYS A 568 13.52 -17.11 -7.97
C LYS A 568 12.67 -18.26 -7.43
N LEU A 569 11.93 -18.02 -6.34
CA LEU A 569 11.05 -19.01 -5.73
C LEU A 569 9.83 -19.33 -6.60
N GLN A 570 9.36 -18.39 -7.43
CA GLN A 570 8.33 -18.68 -8.44
C GLN A 570 8.86 -19.47 -9.65
N TRP A 571 10.17 -19.52 -9.89
CA TRP A 571 10.75 -20.47 -10.85
C TRP A 571 10.91 -21.86 -10.21
N ASN A 572 11.52 -21.92 -9.02
CA ASN A 572 11.72 -23.13 -8.24
C ASN A 572 11.61 -22.81 -6.73
N PRO A 573 10.57 -23.28 -6.03
CA PRO A 573 10.35 -22.99 -4.61
C PRO A 573 11.21 -23.83 -3.67
N ASP A 574 11.92 -24.87 -4.15
CA ASP A 574 12.81 -25.72 -3.34
C ASP A 574 14.19 -25.07 -3.08
N GLN A 575 14.38 -23.79 -3.45
CA GLN A 575 15.64 -23.07 -3.25
C GLN A 575 15.80 -22.58 -1.81
N ASP A 576 17.01 -22.71 -1.27
CA ASP A 576 17.38 -22.22 0.06
C ASP A 576 17.27 -20.69 0.12
N VAL A 577 16.27 -20.20 0.85
CA VAL A 577 15.93 -18.78 0.95
C VAL A 577 16.99 -17.96 1.71
N ASP A 578 17.66 -18.54 2.71
CA ASP A 578 18.73 -17.87 3.42
C ASP A 578 20.00 -17.78 2.56
N ALA A 579 20.28 -18.81 1.74
CA ALA A 579 21.34 -18.74 0.73
C ALA A 579 21.05 -17.70 -0.39
N LEU A 580 19.79 -17.55 -0.80
CA LEU A 580 19.36 -16.50 -1.74
C LEU A 580 19.47 -15.10 -1.14
N LEU A 581 19.12 -14.93 0.14
CA LEU A 581 19.30 -13.68 0.88
C LEU A 581 20.78 -13.30 0.99
N ASP A 582 21.61 -14.23 1.45
CA ASP A 582 23.05 -14.02 1.62
C ASP A 582 23.75 -13.75 0.27
N GLU A 583 23.34 -14.42 -0.82
CA GLU A 583 23.79 -14.03 -2.16
C GLU A 583 23.34 -12.60 -2.50
N TRP A 584 22.05 -12.27 -2.38
CA TRP A 584 21.55 -10.95 -2.76
C TRP A 584 22.29 -9.82 -2.04
N TYR A 585 22.55 -9.95 -0.73
CA TYR A 585 23.31 -8.94 0.03
C TYR A 585 24.76 -8.80 -0.46
N VAL A 586 25.50 -9.92 -0.60
CA VAL A 586 26.91 -9.89 -1.07
C VAL A 586 27.01 -9.37 -2.51
N ARG A 587 26.06 -9.71 -3.38
CA ARG A 587 26.04 -9.21 -4.77
C ARG A 587 25.61 -7.75 -4.84
N ALA A 588 24.65 -7.32 -4.02
CA ALA A 588 24.19 -5.93 -3.96
C ALA A 588 25.29 -4.97 -3.50
N VAL A 589 25.96 -5.24 -2.37
CA VAL A 589 26.85 -4.26 -1.70
C VAL A 589 28.27 -4.77 -1.39
N GLY A 590 28.54 -6.07 -1.48
CA GLY A 590 29.86 -6.67 -1.20
C GLY A 590 29.97 -7.28 0.20
N GLU A 591 30.99 -8.12 0.41
CA GLU A 591 31.13 -8.98 1.60
C GLU A 591 31.16 -8.21 2.93
N GLU A 592 31.84 -7.05 2.99
CA GLU A 592 31.99 -6.27 4.23
C GLU A 592 30.69 -5.53 4.62
N ALA A 593 29.90 -5.10 3.63
CA ALA A 593 28.63 -4.38 3.83
C ALA A 593 27.42 -5.31 4.00
N ALA A 594 27.49 -6.56 3.53
CA ALA A 594 26.37 -7.48 3.48
C ALA A 594 25.74 -7.77 4.86
N ALA A 595 26.55 -7.85 5.92
CA ALA A 595 26.07 -8.13 7.28
C ALA A 595 25.20 -7.00 7.87
N ASP A 596 25.58 -5.75 7.64
CA ASP A 596 24.82 -4.57 8.06
C ASP A 596 23.49 -4.47 7.29
N LEU A 597 23.54 -4.72 5.97
CA LEU A 597 22.35 -4.69 5.12
C LEU A 597 21.37 -5.83 5.48
N ARG A 598 21.88 -7.02 5.77
CA ARG A 598 21.11 -8.14 6.33
C ARG A 598 20.45 -7.74 7.65
N THR A 599 21.19 -7.08 8.55
CA THR A 599 20.67 -6.64 9.87
C THR A 599 19.50 -5.65 9.71
N TYR A 600 19.59 -4.71 8.76
CA TYR A 600 18.50 -3.79 8.42
C TYR A 600 17.25 -4.53 7.92
N TYR A 601 17.39 -5.50 7.00
CA TYR A 601 16.24 -6.22 6.45
C TYR A 601 15.66 -7.27 7.40
N ASP A 602 16.48 -7.97 8.19
CA ASP A 602 16.02 -8.91 9.23
C ASP A 602 15.21 -8.16 10.32
N HIS A 603 15.57 -6.90 10.66
CA HIS A 603 14.77 -6.06 11.56
C HIS A 603 13.36 -5.77 11.01
N TRP A 604 13.25 -5.35 9.73
CA TRP A 604 11.95 -5.08 9.13
C TRP A 604 11.14 -6.36 8.87
N GLU A 605 11.78 -7.49 8.60
CA GLU A 605 11.07 -8.78 8.56
C GLU A 605 10.51 -9.13 9.94
N GLN A 606 11.26 -8.91 11.04
CA GLN A 606 10.73 -9.12 12.39
C GLN A 606 9.56 -8.18 12.71
N PHE A 607 9.62 -6.91 12.30
CA PHE A 607 8.51 -5.97 12.46
C PHE A 607 7.22 -6.51 11.82
N TRP A 608 7.32 -6.95 10.56
CA TRP A 608 6.17 -7.38 9.77
C TRP A 608 5.71 -8.82 10.04
N THR A 609 6.56 -9.72 10.54
CA THR A 609 6.18 -11.11 10.83
C THR A 609 5.79 -11.34 12.29
N GLU A 610 6.42 -10.64 13.25
CA GLU A 610 6.14 -10.79 14.69
C GLU A 610 5.33 -9.62 15.26
N ARG A 611 5.82 -8.38 15.13
CA ARG A 611 5.28 -7.22 15.88
C ARG A 611 3.96 -6.68 15.35
N ILE A 612 3.64 -6.92 14.08
CA ILE A 612 2.35 -6.52 13.50
C ILE A 612 1.18 -7.35 14.06
N GLN A 613 1.44 -8.54 14.61
CA GLN A 613 0.40 -9.45 15.09
C GLN A 613 -0.31 -8.86 16.32
N GLY A 614 -1.64 -8.98 16.37
CA GLY A 614 -2.45 -8.37 17.44
C GLY A 614 -2.55 -6.84 17.40
N SER A 615 -1.91 -6.16 16.44
CA SER A 615 -2.16 -4.75 16.18
C SER A 615 -3.57 -4.54 15.62
N THR A 616 -4.20 -3.41 15.95
CA THR A 616 -5.54 -3.06 15.46
C THR A 616 -5.60 -3.03 13.93
N TRP A 617 -4.54 -2.54 13.28
CA TRP A 617 -4.37 -2.51 11.83
C TRP A 617 -4.41 -3.92 11.21
N PHE A 618 -3.67 -4.88 11.77
CA PHE A 618 -3.64 -6.26 11.27
C PHE A 618 -4.94 -6.99 11.55
N GLU A 619 -5.45 -6.94 12.79
CA GLU A 619 -6.69 -7.61 13.20
C GLU A 619 -7.90 -7.15 12.40
N ALA A 620 -7.95 -5.88 11.96
CA ALA A 620 -9.03 -5.34 11.16
C ALA A 620 -9.18 -6.00 9.77
N ARG A 621 -8.09 -6.53 9.18
CA ARG A 621 -8.07 -6.98 7.77
C ARG A 621 -7.44 -8.35 7.50
N LYS A 622 -6.78 -9.02 8.45
CA LYS A 622 -6.09 -10.31 8.23
C LYS A 622 -6.94 -11.47 7.69
N ARG A 623 -8.27 -11.36 7.71
CA ARG A 623 -9.23 -12.35 7.14
C ARG A 623 -9.90 -11.89 5.84
N THR A 624 -9.48 -10.78 5.26
CA THR A 624 -10.01 -10.26 3.99
C THR A 624 -9.04 -10.55 2.84
N THR A 625 -9.44 -10.23 1.60
CA THR A 625 -8.62 -10.45 0.40
C THR A 625 -7.23 -9.81 0.49
N TYR A 626 -7.08 -8.66 1.16
CA TYR A 626 -5.81 -7.94 1.29
C TYR A 626 -5.68 -7.15 2.60
N LEU A 627 -4.43 -6.96 3.07
CA LEU A 627 -4.15 -6.11 4.24
C LEU A 627 -4.31 -4.61 3.91
N GLU A 628 -4.49 -3.77 4.94
CA GLU A 628 -4.91 -2.37 4.77
C GLU A 628 -3.77 -1.45 4.30
N PHE A 629 -3.52 -1.44 3.00
CA PHE A 629 -2.62 -0.48 2.36
C PHE A 629 -3.18 0.96 2.28
N GLY A 630 -4.42 1.20 2.72
CA GLY A 630 -5.02 2.53 2.79
C GLY A 630 -4.82 3.30 4.11
N ASP A 631 -4.23 2.68 5.14
CA ASP A 631 -4.10 3.22 6.50
C ASP A 631 -2.64 3.08 6.99
N PRO A 632 -1.94 4.18 7.37
CA PRO A 632 -0.59 4.15 7.90
C PRO A 632 -0.50 3.73 9.38
N GLY A 633 -1.60 3.34 10.04
CA GLY A 633 -1.71 3.16 11.49
C GLY A 633 -0.66 2.25 12.15
N TYR A 634 -0.06 1.31 11.42
CA TYR A 634 1.06 0.48 11.89
C TYR A 634 2.33 1.29 12.23
N LEU A 635 2.51 2.49 11.69
CA LEU A 635 3.60 3.40 12.06
C LEU A 635 3.58 3.77 13.55
N ALA A 636 2.45 3.63 14.25
CA ALA A 636 2.36 3.81 15.70
C ALA A 636 3.16 2.77 16.52
N LEU A 637 3.63 1.68 15.88
CA LEU A 637 4.48 0.67 16.50
C LEU A 637 5.98 0.93 16.32
N VAL A 638 6.37 1.95 15.53
CA VAL A 638 7.77 2.29 15.20
C VAL A 638 8.24 3.45 16.06
N THR A 639 9.49 3.37 16.54
CA THR A 639 10.14 4.43 17.33
C THR A 639 11.17 5.21 16.50
N GLU A 640 11.43 6.46 16.90
CA GLU A 640 12.48 7.30 16.25
C GLU A 640 13.87 6.64 16.32
N GLN A 641 14.15 5.83 17.35
CA GLN A 641 15.42 5.11 17.50
C GLN A 641 15.60 4.04 16.43
N GLU A 642 14.56 3.28 16.09
CA GLU A 642 14.65 2.22 15.05
C GLU A 642 14.88 2.79 13.66
N ILE A 643 14.36 3.99 13.41
CA ILE A 643 14.64 4.77 12.20
C ILE A 643 16.08 5.29 12.19
N ALA A 644 16.59 5.80 13.31
CA ALA A 644 17.99 6.25 13.44
C ALA A 644 19.00 5.09 13.34
N ASP A 645 18.69 3.92 13.89
CA ASP A 645 19.48 2.70 13.77
C ASP A 645 19.45 2.20 12.31
N SER A 646 18.29 2.23 11.65
CA SER A 646 18.16 1.90 10.23
C SER A 646 18.98 2.83 9.32
N ARG A 647 18.95 4.15 9.56
CA ARG A 647 19.84 5.12 8.88
C ARG A 647 21.30 4.76 9.10
N SER A 648 21.70 4.51 10.35
CA SER A 648 23.09 4.21 10.72
C SER A 648 23.61 2.95 10.04
N LEU A 649 22.79 1.91 9.93
CA LEU A 649 23.10 0.69 9.18
C LEU A 649 23.30 0.98 7.69
N LEU A 650 22.38 1.70 7.04
CA LEU A 650 22.48 1.99 5.61
C LEU A 650 23.61 2.97 5.26
N GLU A 651 23.92 3.93 6.13
CA GLU A 651 25.10 4.79 5.99
C GLU A 651 26.40 3.97 6.13
N SER A 652 26.46 2.99 7.04
CA SER A 652 27.62 2.09 7.15
C SER A 652 27.73 1.12 5.95
N VAL A 653 26.60 0.68 5.38
CA VAL A 653 26.55 -0.07 4.11
C VAL A 653 27.14 0.75 2.95
N VAL A 654 26.86 2.06 2.88
CA VAL A 654 27.45 2.98 1.87
C VAL A 654 28.96 3.22 2.11
N GLU A 655 29.42 3.22 3.36
CA GLU A 655 30.84 3.32 3.69
C GLU A 655 31.60 2.05 3.27
N LYS A 656 31.07 0.86 3.63
CA LYS A 656 31.68 -0.47 3.42
C LYS A 656 31.47 -1.07 2.02
N ALA A 657 30.67 -0.45 1.16
CA ALA A 657 30.34 -1.01 -0.15
C ALA A 657 31.58 -1.20 -1.04
N GLY A 658 31.72 -2.39 -1.63
CA GLY A 658 32.96 -2.85 -2.26
C GLY A 658 33.36 -2.16 -3.57
N THR A 659 32.62 -2.42 -4.65
CA THR A 659 32.83 -1.78 -5.97
C THR A 659 32.04 -0.49 -6.12
N GLU A 660 32.41 0.36 -7.08
CA GLU A 660 31.63 1.58 -7.40
C GLU A 660 30.16 1.25 -7.77
N GLN A 661 29.90 0.11 -8.42
CA GLN A 661 28.55 -0.36 -8.72
C GLN A 661 27.80 -0.81 -7.45
N GLN A 662 28.48 -1.54 -6.56
CA GLN A 662 27.93 -1.91 -5.26
C GLN A 662 27.63 -0.68 -4.39
N LYS A 663 28.48 0.35 -4.48
CA LYS A 663 28.29 1.63 -3.79
C LYS A 663 27.15 2.46 -4.38
N SER A 664 26.97 2.44 -5.70
CA SER A 664 25.80 3.04 -6.37
C SER A 664 24.50 2.42 -5.84
N ARG A 665 24.43 1.09 -5.74
CA ARG A 665 23.28 0.37 -5.16
C ARG A 665 23.10 0.67 -3.67
N ALA A 666 24.17 0.72 -2.88
CA ALA A 666 24.10 1.09 -1.47
C ALA A 666 23.48 2.49 -1.27
N VAL A 667 23.92 3.48 -2.06
CA VAL A 667 23.37 4.84 -2.04
C VAL A 667 21.89 4.84 -2.48
N MET A 668 21.55 4.08 -3.52
CA MET A 668 20.17 3.94 -4.01
C MET A 668 19.23 3.34 -2.94
N LEU A 669 19.68 2.33 -2.18
CA LEU A 669 18.91 1.77 -1.07
C LEU A 669 18.75 2.78 0.10
N LEU A 670 19.79 3.58 0.39
CA LEU A 670 19.69 4.69 1.36
C LEU A 670 18.68 5.76 0.90
N ARG A 671 18.71 6.19 -0.38
CA ARG A 671 17.71 7.13 -0.94
C ARG A 671 16.29 6.56 -0.84
N ALA A 672 16.10 5.27 -1.12
CA ALA A 672 14.79 4.63 -0.96
C ALA A 672 14.33 4.61 0.52
N PHE A 673 15.24 4.43 1.46
CA PHE A 673 14.94 4.50 2.90
C PHE A 673 14.60 5.91 3.39
N GLU A 674 15.17 6.97 2.82
CA GLU A 674 14.84 8.34 3.23
C GLU A 674 13.35 8.68 3.07
N TYR A 675 12.63 8.04 2.12
CA TYR A 675 11.17 8.13 2.04
C TYR A 675 10.46 7.45 3.22
N TYR A 676 10.96 6.31 3.69
CA TYR A 676 10.45 5.60 4.86
C TYR A 676 10.74 6.36 6.16
N GLU A 677 11.96 6.91 6.31
CA GLU A 677 12.32 7.83 7.41
C GLU A 677 11.41 9.06 7.41
N ALA A 678 11.28 9.75 6.27
CA ALA A 678 10.45 10.94 6.14
C ALA A 678 8.96 10.65 6.43
N SER A 679 8.49 9.44 6.12
CA SER A 679 7.17 8.95 6.52
C SER A 679 7.07 8.72 8.04
N ALA A 680 7.95 7.92 8.62
CA ALA A 680 7.90 7.55 10.04
C ALA A 680 8.11 8.75 10.97
N LEU A 681 9.10 9.60 10.71
CA LEU A 681 9.43 10.76 11.54
C LEU A 681 8.44 11.93 11.39
N SER A 682 7.56 11.92 10.39
CA SER A 682 6.48 12.91 10.26
C SER A 682 5.11 12.41 10.72
N TYR A 683 4.98 11.12 11.01
CA TYR A 683 3.75 10.52 11.51
C TYR A 683 3.47 10.94 12.96
N THR A 684 2.19 10.94 13.34
CA THR A 684 1.76 11.14 14.73
C THR A 684 0.87 9.97 15.12
N PRO A 685 1.27 9.14 16.11
CA PRO A 685 0.43 8.06 16.60
C PRO A 685 -0.91 8.56 17.15
N LYS A 686 -1.98 7.85 16.81
CA LYS A 686 -3.32 8.00 17.39
C LYS A 686 -3.30 7.64 18.88
N PHE A 687 -4.12 8.30 19.71
CA PHE A 687 -4.09 8.12 21.17
C PHE A 687 -5.46 8.33 21.83
N ALA A 688 -5.71 7.64 22.94
CA ALA A 688 -7.04 7.58 23.57
C ALA A 688 -7.39 8.78 24.47
N SER A 689 -6.40 9.48 25.03
CA SER A 689 -6.58 10.63 25.93
C SER A 689 -5.25 11.31 26.22
N LEU A 690 -5.22 12.64 26.33
CA LEU A 690 -4.03 13.38 26.77
C LEU A 690 -4.00 13.61 28.28
N ASN A 691 -2.80 13.69 28.82
CA ASN A 691 -2.48 14.39 30.07
C ASN A 691 -1.60 15.62 29.76
N GLU A 692 -1.31 16.45 30.77
CA GLU A 692 -0.50 17.67 30.62
C GLU A 692 0.86 17.43 29.93
N GLN A 693 1.57 16.33 30.26
CA GLN A 693 2.87 16.04 29.68
C GLN A 693 2.78 15.68 28.20
N ASP A 694 1.81 14.84 27.82
CA ASP A 694 1.62 14.43 26.42
C ASP A 694 1.12 15.62 25.57
N ALA A 695 0.23 16.45 26.12
CA ALA A 695 -0.24 17.67 25.48
C ALA A 695 0.89 18.69 25.26
N LEU A 696 1.78 18.88 26.24
CA LEU A 696 2.97 19.73 26.08
C LEU A 696 3.98 19.15 25.08
N ALA A 697 4.12 17.82 25.00
CA ALA A 697 4.99 17.17 24.02
C ALA A 697 4.51 17.34 22.58
N LEU A 698 3.19 17.32 22.34
CA LEU A 698 2.58 17.65 21.04
C LEU A 698 2.70 19.13 20.66
N LEU A 699 3.06 20.00 21.61
CA LEU A 699 3.23 21.45 21.44
C LEU A 699 4.71 21.90 21.55
N ASP A 700 5.68 20.98 21.51
CA ASP A 700 7.09 21.34 21.37
C ASP A 700 7.34 21.92 19.97
N PRO A 701 7.73 23.21 19.83
CA PRO A 701 7.82 23.85 18.52
C PRO A 701 8.81 23.14 17.60
N ALA A 702 9.93 22.67 18.17
CA ALA A 702 10.98 22.00 17.42
C ALA A 702 10.54 20.61 16.93
N ALA A 703 9.75 19.85 17.71
CA ALA A 703 9.18 18.58 17.27
C ALA A 703 8.14 18.77 16.16
N MET A 704 7.27 19.78 16.28
CA MET A 704 6.30 20.11 15.25
C MET A 704 7.00 20.54 13.94
N GLU A 705 8.02 21.40 14.02
CA GLU A 705 8.83 21.81 12.87
C GLU A 705 9.55 20.61 12.21
N ARG A 706 10.21 19.74 12.98
CA ARG A 706 10.82 18.50 12.44
C ARG A 706 9.81 17.60 11.72
N LYS A 707 8.60 17.43 12.29
CA LYS A 707 7.53 16.63 11.66
C LYS A 707 7.05 17.24 10.34
N MET A 708 6.88 18.56 10.28
CA MET A 708 6.50 19.27 9.07
C MET A 708 7.59 19.25 7.99
N ASP A 709 8.85 19.40 8.38
CA ASP A 709 9.98 19.29 7.46
C ASP A 709 10.09 17.89 6.87
N LYS A 710 10.02 16.83 7.70
CA LYS A 710 9.99 15.43 7.22
C LYS A 710 8.75 15.13 6.37
N ALA A 711 7.58 15.70 6.69
CA ALA A 711 6.39 15.55 5.85
C ALA A 711 6.57 16.18 4.47
N ARG A 712 7.25 17.34 4.37
CA ARG A 712 7.56 18.01 3.11
C ARG A 712 8.61 17.25 2.31
N GLU A 713 9.72 16.88 2.96
CA GLU A 713 10.83 16.08 2.40
C GLU A 713 10.30 14.82 1.71
N ARG A 714 9.32 14.13 2.32
CA ARG A 714 8.66 12.96 1.72
C ARG A 714 8.07 13.22 0.33
N TYR A 715 7.47 14.40 0.07
CA TYR A 715 6.95 14.75 -1.25
C TYR A 715 8.03 15.28 -2.20
N GLU A 716 9.02 16.00 -1.67
CA GLU A 716 10.20 16.46 -2.43
C GLU A 716 10.94 15.24 -3.03
N LEU A 717 11.12 14.17 -2.24
CA LEU A 717 11.66 12.88 -2.70
C LEU A 717 10.77 12.22 -3.77
N LEU A 718 9.44 12.20 -3.59
CA LEU A 718 8.52 11.60 -4.58
C LEU A 718 8.55 12.29 -5.95
N ASP A 719 8.88 13.59 -6.00
CA ASP A 719 9.02 14.33 -7.26
C ASP A 719 10.44 14.25 -7.84
N GLU A 720 11.48 14.15 -7.01
CA GLU A 720 12.84 13.80 -7.47
C GLU A 720 12.87 12.39 -8.10
N PHE A 721 12.30 11.40 -7.41
CA PHE A 721 12.30 9.99 -7.80
C PHE A 721 11.41 9.69 -9.02
N ALA A 722 10.62 10.67 -9.49
CA ALA A 722 9.54 10.46 -10.46
C ALA A 722 9.98 9.91 -11.83
N GLN A 723 11.28 9.89 -12.15
CA GLN A 723 11.86 9.36 -13.38
C GLN A 723 12.94 8.29 -13.17
N ASP A 724 13.27 7.95 -11.92
CA ASP A 724 14.27 6.93 -11.60
C ASP A 724 13.66 5.52 -11.69
N PRO A 725 14.27 4.54 -12.40
CA PRO A 725 13.65 3.23 -12.62
C PRO A 725 13.52 2.36 -11.35
N VAL A 726 14.19 2.72 -10.25
CA VAL A 726 14.25 1.99 -8.98
C VAL A 726 13.54 2.78 -7.87
N LEU A 727 13.74 4.10 -7.80
CA LEU A 727 13.16 4.93 -6.74
C LEU A 727 11.71 5.38 -7.03
N MET A 728 11.23 5.28 -8.28
CA MET A 728 9.88 5.76 -8.63
C MET A 728 8.75 5.04 -7.89
N HIS A 729 7.82 5.82 -7.34
CA HIS A 729 6.56 5.30 -6.81
C HIS A 729 5.51 5.16 -7.91
N PHE A 730 4.98 3.94 -8.07
CA PHE A 730 3.90 3.63 -9.03
C PHE A 730 2.54 4.15 -8.56
N ILE A 731 2.38 4.30 -7.23
CA ILE A 731 1.21 4.87 -6.57
C ILE A 731 1.74 6.00 -5.68
N LYS A 732 1.41 7.25 -6.01
CA LYS A 732 1.73 8.42 -5.18
C LYS A 732 0.59 8.69 -4.19
N PRO A 733 0.89 8.96 -2.90
CA PRO A 733 -0.05 9.66 -2.01
C PRO A 733 -0.47 10.98 -2.66
N SER A 734 -1.76 11.33 -2.61
CA SER A 734 -2.28 12.53 -3.29
C SER A 734 -3.42 13.18 -2.50
N PRO A 735 -3.38 14.51 -2.25
CA PRO A 735 -4.46 15.23 -1.57
C PRO A 735 -5.79 15.25 -2.33
N THR A 736 -5.77 14.95 -3.63
CA THR A 736 -6.94 14.92 -4.52
C THR A 736 -7.21 13.52 -5.12
N GLY A 737 -6.41 12.52 -4.74
CA GLY A 737 -6.54 11.15 -5.20
C GLY A 737 -7.63 10.39 -4.45
N ILE A 738 -8.59 9.81 -5.18
CA ILE A 738 -9.75 9.11 -4.61
C ILE A 738 -9.36 7.90 -3.72
N TYR A 739 -8.18 7.32 -3.93
CA TYR A 739 -7.86 5.99 -3.41
C TYR A 739 -7.31 5.96 -1.97
N TYR A 740 -6.38 6.84 -1.58
CA TYR A 740 -5.63 6.71 -0.31
C TYR A 740 -5.45 8.06 0.45
N PRO A 741 -6.52 8.70 0.93
CA PRO A 741 -6.43 9.99 1.61
C PRO A 741 -5.61 9.95 2.91
N LEU A 742 -5.61 8.84 3.66
CA LEU A 742 -4.86 8.73 4.93
C LEU A 742 -3.34 8.66 4.76
N LEU A 743 -2.85 8.38 3.54
CA LEU A 743 -1.42 8.45 3.24
C LEU A 743 -0.93 9.89 3.02
N HIS A 744 -1.84 10.87 2.97
CA HIS A 744 -1.54 12.29 2.82
C HIS A 744 -1.62 13.05 4.16
N TRP A 745 -0.48 13.58 4.62
CA TRP A 745 -0.40 14.53 5.73
C TRP A 745 0.72 15.55 5.49
N ASN A 746 0.66 16.68 6.21
CA ASN A 746 1.60 17.82 6.18
C ASN A 746 2.52 17.91 7.42
N GLY A 747 2.44 16.94 8.34
CA GLY A 747 3.19 16.88 9.61
C GLY A 747 2.41 17.37 10.83
N LEU A 748 1.22 17.95 10.63
CA LEU A 748 0.29 18.36 11.67
C LEU A 748 -0.95 17.47 11.59
N ASP A 749 -1.23 16.72 12.65
CA ASP A 749 -2.28 15.70 12.64
C ASP A 749 -3.65 16.24 13.12
N SER A 750 -4.72 15.67 12.55
CA SER A 750 -6.11 16.03 12.85
C SER A 750 -6.55 15.57 14.23
N GLU A 751 -6.23 14.33 14.61
CA GLU A 751 -6.61 13.75 15.90
C GLU A 751 -5.84 14.43 17.03
N ALA A 752 -4.54 14.68 16.82
CA ALA A 752 -3.70 15.43 17.74
C ALA A 752 -4.18 16.88 17.98
N PHE A 753 -4.54 17.60 16.91
CA PHE A 753 -5.12 18.94 17.03
C PHE A 753 -6.42 18.93 17.83
N TRP A 754 -7.35 18.04 17.50
CA TRP A 754 -8.66 18.03 18.13
C TRP A 754 -8.62 17.56 19.59
N ALA A 755 -7.78 16.58 19.92
CA ALA A 755 -7.59 16.14 21.30
C ALA A 755 -6.84 17.16 22.18
N LEU A 756 -5.96 18.01 21.61
CA LEU A 756 -5.41 19.18 22.31
C LEU A 756 -6.50 20.20 22.65
N ALA A 757 -7.42 20.47 21.71
CA ALA A 757 -8.57 21.34 21.98
C ALA A 757 -9.52 20.75 23.04
N ASP A 758 -9.79 19.44 22.98
CA ASP A 758 -10.59 18.74 24.00
C ASP A 758 -9.91 18.77 25.39
N TYR A 759 -8.59 18.57 25.45
CA TYR A 759 -7.83 18.69 26.69
C TYR A 759 -7.93 20.12 27.26
N MET A 760 -7.72 21.15 26.45
CA MET A 760 -7.83 22.55 26.91
C MET A 760 -9.24 22.84 27.43
N LYS A 761 -10.29 22.43 26.70
CA LYS A 761 -11.69 22.67 27.06
C LYS A 761 -12.11 21.95 28.36
N VAL A 762 -11.62 20.73 28.59
CA VAL A 762 -12.03 19.89 29.74
C VAL A 762 -11.12 20.10 30.96
N SER A 763 -9.81 20.21 30.76
CA SER A 763 -8.80 20.27 31.84
C SER A 763 -8.37 21.70 32.20
N GLU A 764 -8.44 22.64 31.26
CA GLU A 764 -7.99 24.02 31.45
C GLU A 764 -9.06 25.09 31.06
N PRO A 765 -10.35 24.96 31.46
CA PRO A 765 -11.42 25.87 31.00
C PRO A 765 -11.26 27.34 31.44
N ASN A 766 -10.35 27.63 32.37
CA ASN A 766 -9.98 28.99 32.79
C ASN A 766 -8.51 29.33 32.47
N GLY A 767 -7.89 28.60 31.53
CA GLY A 767 -6.45 28.60 31.27
C GLY A 767 -5.66 27.63 32.17
N GLY A 768 -4.44 27.34 31.72
CA GLY A 768 -3.50 26.41 32.36
C GLY A 768 -2.19 26.31 31.57
N THR A 769 -1.37 25.30 31.85
CA THR A 769 -0.02 25.15 31.29
C THR A 769 -0.04 24.92 29.77
N VAL A 770 -0.95 24.08 29.28
CA VAL A 770 -1.09 23.77 27.84
C VAL A 770 -1.62 24.98 27.09
N SER A 771 -2.64 25.65 27.63
CA SER A 771 -3.22 26.88 27.08
C SER A 771 -2.19 28.01 27.01
N GLN A 772 -1.32 28.14 28.02
CA GLN A 772 -0.22 29.10 27.99
C GLN A 772 0.84 28.74 26.94
N GLN A 773 1.14 27.46 26.73
CA GLN A 773 2.04 27.04 25.65
C GLN A 773 1.44 27.35 24.26
N VAL A 774 0.14 27.09 24.05
CA VAL A 774 -0.56 27.48 22.81
C VAL A 774 -0.57 29.01 22.64
N TYR A 775 -0.72 29.78 23.72
CA TYR A 775 -0.61 31.24 23.66
C TYR A 775 0.82 31.68 23.27
N ASP A 776 1.84 31.19 23.95
CA ASP A 776 3.24 31.53 23.70
C ASP A 776 3.67 31.16 22.26
N LEU A 777 3.16 30.03 21.72
CA LEU A 777 3.30 29.67 20.30
C LEU A 777 2.74 30.76 19.36
N THR A 778 1.52 31.27 19.59
CA THR A 778 0.96 32.35 18.73
C THR A 778 1.78 33.63 18.73
N GLN A 779 2.45 33.94 19.84
CA GLN A 779 3.20 35.19 20.01
C GLN A 779 4.69 35.07 19.62
N ARG A 780 5.28 33.87 19.71
CA ARG A 780 6.75 33.69 19.65
C ARG A 780 7.27 32.63 18.69
N ALA A 781 6.44 31.71 18.15
CA ALA A 781 6.93 30.74 17.18
C ALA A 781 7.43 31.46 15.90
N GLU A 782 8.61 31.12 15.40
CA GLU A 782 9.18 31.76 14.21
C GLU A 782 8.48 31.32 12.90
N ASN A 783 8.06 30.07 12.83
CA ASN A 783 7.29 29.50 11.73
C ASN A 783 5.83 30.02 11.70
N GLU A 784 5.39 30.56 10.56
CA GLU A 784 4.02 31.10 10.40
C GLU A 784 2.94 30.01 10.52
N LYS A 785 3.23 28.79 10.08
CA LYS A 785 2.28 27.66 10.19
C LYS A 785 2.08 27.19 11.63
N LEU A 786 3.10 27.27 12.49
CA LEU A 786 2.91 27.01 13.92
C LEU A 786 2.07 28.10 14.60
N ARG A 787 2.31 29.37 14.24
CA ARG A 787 1.44 30.47 14.72
C ARG A 787 0.00 30.28 14.23
N GLU A 788 -0.20 29.84 13.00
CA GLU A 788 -1.53 29.57 12.42
C GLU A 788 -2.24 28.43 13.15
N TYR A 789 -1.58 27.28 13.34
CA TYR A 789 -2.07 26.13 14.10
C TYR A 789 -2.46 26.50 15.54
N ALA A 790 -1.60 27.25 16.24
CA ALA A 790 -1.85 27.67 17.62
C ALA A 790 -2.98 28.71 17.74
N ASN A 791 -3.15 29.61 16.75
CA ASN A 791 -4.30 30.50 16.69
C ASN A 791 -5.59 29.71 16.42
N LEU A 792 -5.53 28.69 15.56
CA LEU A 792 -6.66 27.81 15.25
C LEU A 792 -7.08 26.98 16.47
N LEU A 793 -6.13 26.45 17.27
CA LEU A 793 -6.42 25.81 18.57
C LEU A 793 -7.16 26.75 19.54
N GLN A 794 -6.70 28.00 19.70
CA GLN A 794 -7.41 28.98 20.54
C GLN A 794 -8.81 29.30 20.01
N ASN A 795 -8.97 29.37 18.68
CA ASN A 795 -10.26 29.63 18.05
C ASN A 795 -11.24 28.46 18.23
N VAL A 796 -10.76 27.22 18.27
CA VAL A 796 -11.58 26.05 18.60
C VAL A 796 -11.93 26.03 20.08
N ASN A 797 -10.95 26.18 20.98
CA ASN A 797 -11.16 26.11 22.43
C ASN A 797 -12.18 27.12 22.96
N LEU A 798 -12.29 28.28 22.31
CA LEU A 798 -13.26 29.33 22.67
C LEU A 798 -14.64 29.14 22.00
N GLU A 799 -14.75 28.33 20.95
CA GLU A 799 -15.97 28.04 20.15
C GLU A 799 -16.65 29.24 19.45
N LEU A 800 -16.31 30.49 19.82
CA LEU A 800 -16.91 31.72 19.29
C LEU A 800 -16.68 31.90 17.77
N PHE A 801 -15.74 31.16 17.18
CA PHE A 801 -15.19 31.38 15.85
C PHE A 801 -15.78 30.50 14.73
N ALA A 802 -16.84 29.74 15.00
CA ALA A 802 -17.46 28.89 13.99
C ALA A 802 -17.90 29.70 12.74
N LEU A 803 -17.38 29.33 11.57
CA LEU A 803 -17.65 29.96 10.27
C LEU A 803 -19.04 29.60 9.71
N ASN A 804 -19.53 28.42 10.05
CA ASN A 804 -20.81 27.91 9.57
C ASN A 804 -21.94 28.21 10.57
N ASN A 805 -23.14 28.41 10.05
CA ASN A 805 -24.31 28.73 10.83
C ASN A 805 -25.04 27.47 11.30
N ASN A 806 -25.69 27.55 12.47
CA ASN A 806 -26.59 26.52 12.99
C ASN A 806 -25.90 25.15 13.15
N PHE A 807 -24.71 25.12 13.77
CA PHE A 807 -23.85 23.93 13.88
C PHE A 807 -24.44 22.79 14.73
N SER A 808 -25.12 23.14 15.84
CA SER A 808 -25.92 22.22 16.68
C SER A 808 -27.40 22.14 16.23
N PHE A 809 -27.68 22.55 14.99
CA PHE A 809 -28.96 22.39 14.28
C PHE A 809 -30.24 22.99 14.92
N GLU A 810 -30.18 23.64 16.07
CA GLU A 810 -31.34 24.16 16.85
C GLU A 810 -32.39 24.95 16.07
N LEU A 811 -31.97 25.71 15.05
CA LEU A 811 -32.86 26.53 14.26
C LEU A 811 -33.45 25.73 13.09
N GLY A 812 -34.77 25.73 12.93
CA GLY A 812 -35.43 25.22 11.72
C GLY A 812 -36.74 24.46 11.95
N GLY A 813 -37.22 23.82 10.88
CA GLY A 813 -38.33 22.86 10.91
C GLY A 813 -37.79 21.43 10.97
N ASP A 814 -38.40 20.52 10.20
CA ASP A 814 -37.78 19.22 9.90
C ASP A 814 -36.44 19.42 9.17
N VAL A 815 -36.36 20.38 8.24
CA VAL A 815 -35.09 20.83 7.67
C VAL A 815 -34.49 21.92 8.58
N PRO A 816 -33.25 21.78 9.07
CA PRO A 816 -32.55 22.83 9.81
C PRO A 816 -32.27 24.06 8.92
N GLN A 817 -32.36 25.24 9.53
CA GLN A 817 -32.05 26.51 8.89
C GLN A 817 -30.57 26.58 8.48
N SER A 818 -30.30 27.23 7.34
CA SER A 818 -28.95 27.43 6.75
C SER A 818 -28.25 26.16 6.24
N TRP A 819 -28.91 25.00 6.26
CA TRP A 819 -28.37 23.73 5.77
C TRP A 819 -29.18 23.21 4.57
N SER A 820 -28.51 22.51 3.66
CA SER A 820 -29.13 21.91 2.47
C SER A 820 -28.90 20.40 2.43
N PRO A 821 -29.93 19.58 2.15
CA PRO A 821 -29.73 18.16 1.88
C PRO A 821 -29.18 17.92 0.47
N TRP A 822 -28.39 16.86 0.30
CA TRP A 822 -28.06 16.25 -1.00
C TRP A 822 -28.08 14.73 -0.87
N PHE A 823 -28.94 14.02 -1.59
CA PHE A 823 -29.11 12.56 -1.49
C PHE A 823 -29.22 11.90 -2.88
N GLU A 824 -28.65 10.70 -3.03
CA GLU A 824 -28.83 9.82 -4.20
C GLU A 824 -30.04 8.86 -4.07
N SER A 825 -30.87 9.04 -3.02
CA SER A 825 -31.97 8.13 -2.66
C SER A 825 -33.13 8.88 -2.00
N ASN A 826 -34.30 8.24 -1.95
CA ASN A 826 -35.38 8.63 -1.04
C ASN A 826 -34.90 8.40 0.40
N THR A 827 -34.81 9.48 1.19
CA THR A 827 -34.11 9.46 2.49
C THR A 827 -34.94 10.14 3.57
N VAL A 828 -34.97 9.55 4.76
CA VAL A 828 -35.53 10.19 5.94
C VAL A 828 -34.47 11.12 6.50
N TYR A 829 -34.73 12.43 6.45
CA TYR A 829 -33.85 13.47 6.98
C TYR A 829 -34.71 14.47 7.73
N LYS A 830 -34.52 14.58 9.05
CA LYS A 830 -35.25 15.56 9.87
C LYS A 830 -34.48 15.95 11.13
N ARG A 831 -34.78 17.14 11.64
CA ARG A 831 -34.43 17.52 13.01
C ARG A 831 -35.12 16.59 14.02
N SER A 832 -34.43 16.27 15.10
CA SER A 832 -34.93 15.44 16.19
C SER A 832 -34.50 15.99 17.53
N THR A 833 -35.24 15.62 18.57
CA THR A 833 -34.91 15.85 19.98
C THR A 833 -34.87 14.50 20.74
N ASP A 834 -34.73 13.38 20.01
CA ASP A 834 -34.59 12.04 20.61
C ASP A 834 -33.23 11.89 21.32
N TYR A 835 -32.19 12.46 20.72
CA TYR A 835 -30.80 12.50 21.17
C TYR A 835 -30.15 13.79 20.65
N SER A 836 -29.37 14.47 21.48
CA SER A 836 -28.45 15.57 21.12
C SER A 836 -27.08 15.32 21.77
N HIS A 837 -26.05 16.00 21.27
CA HIS A 837 -24.71 16.06 21.85
C HIS A 837 -24.54 17.37 22.63
N SER A 838 -24.94 18.49 22.02
CA SER A 838 -25.14 19.76 22.70
C SER A 838 -26.56 20.29 22.44
N GLY A 839 -27.07 21.13 23.35
CA GLY A 839 -28.43 21.67 23.23
C GLY A 839 -29.56 20.63 23.27
N ASP A 840 -30.69 20.99 22.66
CA ASP A 840 -31.96 20.26 22.63
C ASP A 840 -32.21 19.52 21.29
N SER A 841 -31.48 19.84 20.21
CA SER A 841 -31.71 19.33 18.85
C SER A 841 -30.54 18.54 18.27
N SER A 842 -30.82 17.68 17.27
CA SER A 842 -29.85 17.10 16.33
C SER A 842 -30.52 16.76 15.00
N ILE A 843 -29.78 16.20 14.04
CA ILE A 843 -30.33 15.69 12.76
C ILE A 843 -30.34 14.16 12.73
N MET A 844 -31.53 13.58 12.57
CA MET A 844 -31.73 12.14 12.41
C MET A 844 -31.86 11.78 10.92
N ILE A 845 -31.07 10.80 10.49
CA ILE A 845 -31.00 10.29 9.12
C ILE A 845 -31.21 8.77 9.12
N SER A 846 -32.08 8.28 8.23
CA SER A 846 -32.14 6.85 7.86
C SER A 846 -32.50 6.67 6.39
N THR A 847 -32.31 5.45 5.85
CA THR A 847 -32.61 5.14 4.44
C THR A 847 -31.79 6.01 3.46
N LEU A 848 -30.46 5.99 3.55
CA LEU A 848 -29.57 6.83 2.72
C LEU A 848 -28.49 5.98 2.03
N ARG A 849 -28.63 5.79 0.72
CA ARG A 849 -27.63 5.08 -0.11
C ARG A 849 -26.30 5.83 -0.13
N ARG A 850 -26.35 7.13 -0.45
CA ARG A 850 -25.23 8.07 -0.48
C ARG A 850 -25.72 9.51 -0.41
N GLY A 851 -25.08 10.36 0.39
CA GLY A 851 -25.40 11.77 0.50
C GLY A 851 -25.24 12.33 1.92
N GLY A 852 -25.88 13.46 2.21
CA GLY A 852 -25.97 14.04 3.55
C GLY A 852 -26.28 15.55 3.57
N PRO A 853 -26.29 16.18 4.76
CA PRO A 853 -26.36 17.63 4.89
C PRO A 853 -25.08 18.31 4.37
N HIS A 854 -25.24 19.50 3.79
CA HIS A 854 -24.14 20.34 3.31
C HIS A 854 -24.39 21.83 3.59
N GLN A 855 -23.30 22.58 3.73
CA GLN A 855 -23.30 24.04 3.82
C GLN A 855 -22.17 24.61 2.96
N ILE A 856 -22.35 25.83 2.43
CA ILE A 856 -21.29 26.55 1.72
C ILE A 856 -20.79 27.67 2.63
N VAL A 857 -19.50 27.65 2.94
CA VAL A 857 -18.82 28.70 3.72
C VAL A 857 -17.81 29.43 2.85
N ASN A 858 -17.66 30.73 3.06
CA ASN A 858 -16.54 31.49 2.48
C ASN A 858 -15.27 31.18 3.29
N VAL A 859 -14.14 31.06 2.60
CA VAL A 859 -12.85 30.71 3.21
C VAL A 859 -11.72 31.55 2.63
N ASN A 860 -10.66 31.71 3.41
CA ASN A 860 -9.36 32.21 2.96
C ASN A 860 -8.41 31.02 2.69
N PRO A 861 -7.27 31.22 2.00
CA PRO A 861 -6.16 30.28 2.05
C PRO A 861 -5.62 30.18 3.48
N GLY A 862 -5.24 28.98 3.92
CA GLY A 862 -4.78 28.72 5.30
C GLY A 862 -5.46 27.53 5.98
N MET A 863 -5.00 27.18 7.18
CA MET A 863 -5.50 26.03 7.94
C MET A 863 -6.97 26.19 8.34
N MET A 864 -7.74 25.14 8.13
CA MET A 864 -9.13 25.03 8.53
C MET A 864 -9.34 23.71 9.29
N ALA A 865 -9.96 23.79 10.47
CA ALA A 865 -10.30 22.65 11.30
C ALA A 865 -11.82 22.47 11.32
N THR A 866 -12.27 21.22 11.28
CA THR A 866 -13.69 20.88 11.41
C THR A 866 -13.89 19.57 12.15
N ARG A 867 -15.04 19.47 12.83
CA ARG A 867 -15.51 18.31 13.58
C ARG A 867 -17.01 18.19 13.38
N ILE A 868 -17.51 16.96 13.35
CA ILE A 868 -18.94 16.63 13.50
C ILE A 868 -19.08 15.47 14.47
N HIS A 869 -20.04 15.55 15.37
CA HIS A 869 -20.43 14.43 16.22
C HIS A 869 -21.53 13.59 15.56
N TYR A 870 -21.43 12.28 15.69
CA TYR A 870 -22.46 11.32 15.28
C TYR A 870 -22.77 10.32 16.40
N PHE A 871 -24.01 9.82 16.41
CA PHE A 871 -24.48 8.82 17.36
C PHE A 871 -25.36 7.79 16.65
N THR A 872 -25.04 6.52 16.89
CA THR A 872 -25.85 5.38 16.45
C THR A 872 -26.40 4.68 17.71
N PRO A 873 -27.71 4.43 17.83
CA PRO A 873 -28.28 3.76 19.00
C PRO A 873 -27.61 2.41 19.33
N GLU A 874 -27.57 2.07 20.62
CA GLU A 874 -26.95 0.83 21.12
C GLU A 874 -27.56 -0.42 20.46
N GLY A 875 -26.70 -1.34 20.02
CA GLY A 875 -27.11 -2.61 19.41
C GLY A 875 -27.56 -2.53 17.95
N THR A 876 -27.58 -1.34 17.33
CA THR A 876 -27.78 -1.19 15.88
C THR A 876 -26.67 -1.92 15.12
N LYS A 877 -27.04 -2.69 14.09
CA LYS A 877 -26.09 -3.33 13.17
C LYS A 877 -26.15 -2.60 11.83
N THR A 878 -25.03 -2.00 11.43
CA THR A 878 -24.96 -1.16 10.23
C THR A 878 -23.57 -1.22 9.62
N ASN A 879 -23.51 -1.20 8.29
CA ASN A 879 -22.27 -1.01 7.52
C ASN A 879 -22.02 0.46 7.15
N ALA A 880 -22.92 1.36 7.56
CA ALA A 880 -22.90 2.76 7.15
C ALA A 880 -21.60 3.48 7.55
N THR A 881 -21.17 4.37 6.67
CA THR A 881 -19.92 5.14 6.83
C THR A 881 -20.19 6.62 6.87
N ILE A 882 -19.39 7.36 7.63
CA ILE A 882 -19.38 8.83 7.68
C ILE A 882 -17.98 9.37 7.34
N GLN A 883 -17.94 10.44 6.54
CA GLN A 883 -16.74 11.17 6.13
C GLN A 883 -17.08 12.65 5.95
N ILE A 884 -16.14 13.57 6.16
CA ILE A 884 -16.28 14.98 5.78
C ILE A 884 -15.68 15.17 4.38
N THR A 885 -16.39 15.86 3.49
CA THR A 885 -15.93 16.21 2.14
C THR A 885 -15.98 17.72 1.94
N PHE A 886 -14.90 18.31 1.44
CA PHE A 886 -14.76 19.73 1.09
C PHE A 886 -14.58 19.89 -0.41
N ASN A 887 -15.65 20.26 -1.13
CA ASN A 887 -15.55 20.66 -2.54
C ASN A 887 -15.04 22.11 -2.60
N LEU A 888 -13.79 22.30 -3.04
CA LEU A 888 -13.11 23.59 -3.12
C LEU A 888 -13.63 24.41 -4.31
N ARG A 889 -13.97 25.69 -4.11
CA ARG A 889 -14.52 26.55 -5.16
C ARG A 889 -13.77 27.88 -5.32
N ASP A 890 -13.64 28.31 -6.57
CA ASP A 890 -13.00 29.57 -6.97
C ASP A 890 -13.94 30.79 -6.82
N ALA A 891 -13.48 31.96 -7.26
CA ALA A 891 -14.28 33.19 -7.31
C ALA A 891 -15.48 33.12 -8.29
N SER A 892 -15.45 32.21 -9.26
CA SER A 892 -16.53 31.93 -10.21
C SER A 892 -17.56 30.93 -9.66
N ASN A 893 -17.36 30.41 -8.43
CA ASN A 893 -18.12 29.32 -7.82
C ASN A 893 -18.03 27.98 -8.60
N GLN A 894 -17.00 27.82 -9.44
CA GLN A 894 -16.64 26.55 -10.06
C GLN A 894 -15.87 25.69 -9.06
N GLN A 895 -16.15 24.38 -9.02
CA GLN A 895 -15.36 23.42 -8.25
C GLN A 895 -14.00 23.20 -8.92
N ILE A 896 -12.92 23.41 -8.16
CA ILE A 896 -11.52 23.32 -8.62
C ILE A 896 -10.73 22.19 -7.93
N GLY A 897 -11.32 21.53 -6.93
CA GLY A 897 -10.74 20.39 -6.23
C GLY A 897 -11.67 19.84 -5.16
N THR A 898 -11.24 18.76 -4.50
CA THR A 898 -11.93 18.15 -3.37
C THR A 898 -10.91 17.66 -2.35
N LEU A 899 -11.15 17.91 -1.06
CA LEU A 899 -10.41 17.35 0.07
C LEU A 899 -11.36 16.50 0.93
N VAL A 900 -10.87 15.46 1.60
CA VAL A 900 -11.70 14.54 2.42
C VAL A 900 -11.00 14.11 3.71
N SER A 901 -11.79 13.84 4.75
CA SER A 901 -11.31 13.30 6.04
C SER A 901 -11.09 11.78 6.02
N GLU A 902 -10.71 11.21 7.17
CA GLU A 902 -10.90 9.77 7.42
C GLU A 902 -12.38 9.36 7.33
N THR A 903 -12.61 8.09 6.97
CA THR A 903 -13.96 7.49 6.86
C THR A 903 -14.19 6.54 8.03
N LYS A 904 -15.18 6.84 8.89
CA LYS A 904 -15.53 5.99 10.05
C LYS A 904 -16.76 5.13 9.75
N LYS A 905 -16.79 3.90 10.28
CA LYS A 905 -18.01 3.07 10.31
C LYS A 905 -18.86 3.48 11.52
N VAL A 906 -20.09 3.97 11.30
CA VAL A 906 -20.92 4.50 12.39
C VAL A 906 -21.43 3.42 13.35
N GLY A 907 -21.39 2.15 12.93
CA GLY A 907 -21.67 0.99 13.77
C GLY A 907 -20.51 0.56 14.68
N ALA A 908 -19.34 1.20 14.62
CA ALA A 908 -18.21 0.87 15.50
C ALA A 908 -18.36 1.43 16.93
N THR A 909 -19.20 2.45 17.12
CA THR A 909 -19.33 3.21 18.39
C THR A 909 -20.79 3.34 18.85
N THR A 910 -21.62 2.31 18.61
CA THR A 910 -23.04 2.33 18.97
C THR A 910 -23.26 2.55 20.47
N GLY A 911 -24.16 3.46 20.84
CA GLY A 911 -24.45 3.82 22.23
C GLY A 911 -23.61 4.97 22.79
N THR A 912 -22.61 5.47 22.04
CA THR A 912 -21.81 6.64 22.41
C THR A 912 -21.78 7.67 21.28
N TRP A 913 -21.73 8.96 21.61
CA TRP A 913 -21.35 9.98 20.65
C TRP A 913 -19.88 9.80 20.22
N SER A 914 -19.56 10.15 18.99
CA SER A 914 -18.22 10.01 18.41
C SER A 914 -18.00 11.05 17.32
N SER A 915 -16.76 11.49 17.10
CA SER A 915 -16.45 12.52 16.11
C SER A 915 -15.97 11.96 14.76
N VAL A 916 -16.19 12.71 13.69
CA VAL A 916 -15.27 12.74 12.53
C VAL A 916 -14.55 14.07 12.57
N ASP A 917 -13.22 14.01 12.55
CA ASP A 917 -12.32 15.14 12.78
C ASP A 917 -11.45 15.36 11.55
N PHE A 918 -11.21 16.61 11.19
CA PHE A 918 -10.42 16.96 10.01
C PHE A 918 -9.73 18.32 10.16
N LEU A 919 -8.40 18.33 10.06
CA LEU A 919 -7.55 19.51 9.92
C LEU A 919 -6.97 19.51 8.50
N THR A 920 -7.03 20.63 7.78
CA THR A 920 -6.50 20.71 6.42
C THR A 920 -6.09 22.13 6.01
N ASP A 921 -5.16 22.26 5.09
CA ASP A 921 -4.77 23.54 4.47
C ASP A 921 -5.67 23.85 3.28
N ILE A 922 -6.33 25.02 3.28
CA ILE A 922 -7.05 25.55 2.11
C ILE A 922 -6.05 26.19 1.14
N PRO A 923 -5.97 25.74 -0.13
CA PRO A 923 -5.07 26.30 -1.13
C PRO A 923 -5.37 27.76 -1.51
N GLU A 924 -4.40 28.42 -2.15
CA GLU A 924 -4.63 29.69 -2.84
C GLU A 924 -5.68 29.56 -3.96
N GLY A 925 -6.28 30.69 -4.35
CA GLY A 925 -7.33 30.75 -5.36
C GLY A 925 -8.73 30.35 -4.86
N VAL A 926 -8.84 29.48 -3.85
CA VAL A 926 -10.12 29.14 -3.20
C VAL A 926 -10.78 30.39 -2.59
N LYS A 927 -12.11 30.44 -2.65
CA LYS A 927 -12.95 31.50 -2.06
C LYS A 927 -14.13 30.96 -1.24
N SER A 928 -14.62 29.77 -1.57
CA SER A 928 -15.61 29.08 -0.75
C SER A 928 -15.39 27.56 -0.77
N VAL A 929 -15.89 26.90 0.26
CA VAL A 929 -15.93 25.44 0.36
C VAL A 929 -17.38 25.03 0.52
N GLN A 930 -17.86 24.14 -0.36
CA GLN A 930 -19.05 23.35 -0.06
C GLN A 930 -18.59 22.16 0.78
N MET A 931 -18.85 22.26 2.08
CA MET A 931 -18.68 21.15 3.01
C MET A 931 -19.90 20.24 2.93
N VAL A 932 -19.68 18.93 2.92
CA VAL A 932 -20.71 17.88 2.90
C VAL A 932 -20.36 16.85 3.98
N VAL A 933 -21.34 16.47 4.80
CA VAL A 933 -21.26 15.21 5.58
C VAL A 933 -21.57 14.09 4.59
N LEU A 934 -20.55 13.38 4.12
CA LEU A 934 -20.73 12.26 3.21
C LEU A 934 -21.06 10.99 4.01
N LEU A 935 -22.33 10.61 3.98
CA LEU A 935 -22.80 9.31 4.44
C LEU A 935 -22.92 8.34 3.27
N ASN A 936 -22.62 7.06 3.51
CA ASN A 936 -22.95 5.95 2.60
C ASN A 936 -23.63 4.82 3.38
N GLN A 937 -24.53 4.09 2.71
CA GLN A 937 -25.13 2.83 3.18
C GLN A 937 -25.89 2.89 4.52
N VAL A 938 -26.56 4.00 4.84
CA VAL A 938 -27.46 4.06 6.00
C VAL A 938 -28.73 3.27 5.70
N GLU A 939 -28.89 2.13 6.37
CA GLU A 939 -30.01 1.21 6.18
C GLU A 939 -31.35 1.83 6.64
N PRO A 940 -32.52 1.29 6.24
CA PRO A 940 -33.82 1.84 6.63
C PRO A 940 -34.07 1.87 8.16
N GLU A 941 -33.59 0.85 8.85
CA GLU A 941 -33.66 0.69 10.32
C GLU A 941 -32.60 1.51 11.07
N THR A 942 -31.50 1.87 10.42
CA THR A 942 -30.38 2.60 11.01
C THR A 942 -30.74 4.08 11.16
N LYS A 943 -31.10 4.48 12.39
CA LYS A 943 -31.22 5.89 12.76
C LYS A 943 -29.86 6.44 13.16
N LEU A 944 -29.18 7.12 12.24
CA LEU A 944 -27.97 7.87 12.55
C LEU A 944 -28.35 9.29 12.99
N TYR A 945 -27.82 9.74 14.12
CA TYR A 945 -27.98 11.10 14.62
C TYR A 945 -26.68 11.87 14.38
N LEU A 946 -26.78 13.12 13.93
CA LEU A 946 -25.67 14.02 13.61
C LEU A 946 -25.84 15.33 14.38
N ASP A 947 -24.78 15.82 15.00
CA ASP A 947 -24.81 17.05 15.81
C ASP A 947 -23.45 17.79 15.82
N ASP A 948 -23.46 19.06 16.25
CA ASP A 948 -22.27 19.90 16.43
C ASP A 948 -21.29 19.87 15.23
N PHE A 949 -21.80 20.07 14.01
CA PHE A 949 -20.91 20.24 12.85
C PHE A 949 -20.29 21.64 12.89
N VAL A 950 -19.04 21.75 13.31
CA VAL A 950 -18.32 23.03 13.48
C VAL A 950 -17.18 23.18 12.46
N ILE A 951 -17.00 24.38 11.91
CA ILE A 951 -15.88 24.75 11.03
C ILE A 951 -15.18 25.99 11.59
N TYR A 952 -13.86 25.91 11.78
CA TYR A 952 -13.01 26.99 12.26
C TYR A 952 -11.86 27.24 11.28
N GLN A 953 -11.46 28.50 11.09
CA GLN A 953 -10.28 28.89 10.32
C GLN A 953 -9.46 29.93 11.08
N GLY A 954 -8.14 29.94 10.87
CA GLY A 954 -7.26 31.01 11.35
C GLY A 954 -7.50 32.33 10.61
N SER A 955 -8.36 33.21 11.13
CA SER A 955 -8.54 34.56 10.61
C SER A 955 -7.47 35.52 11.18
N LYS A 956 -6.83 36.32 10.32
CA LYS A 956 -5.91 37.39 10.77
C LYS A 956 -6.63 38.56 11.46
N GLU A 957 -7.92 38.77 11.18
CA GLU A 957 -8.84 39.61 11.96
C GLU A 957 -9.91 38.72 12.60
N TRP A 958 -9.77 38.46 13.89
CA TRP A 958 -10.57 37.53 14.70
C TRP A 958 -11.65 38.25 15.53
N LEU A 959 -11.43 39.52 15.90
CA LEU A 959 -12.41 40.41 16.52
C LEU A 959 -13.00 41.40 15.50
N ASN A 960 -14.25 41.16 15.10
CA ASN A 960 -14.97 41.95 14.10
C ASN A 960 -16.48 42.01 14.42
N GLY A 961 -17.27 42.66 13.56
CA GLY A 961 -18.72 42.87 13.78
C GLY A 961 -19.58 41.60 13.96
N GLN A 962 -19.13 40.44 13.48
CA GLN A 962 -19.84 39.15 13.68
C GLN A 962 -19.47 38.49 15.01
N THR A 963 -18.24 38.70 15.50
CA THR A 963 -17.70 38.05 16.71
C THR A 963 -17.78 38.93 17.95
N PHE A 964 -17.85 40.26 17.81
CA PHE A 964 -17.90 41.26 18.90
C PHE A 964 -18.80 40.87 20.09
N TRP A 965 -20.08 40.61 19.83
CA TRP A 965 -21.04 40.29 20.90
C TRP A 965 -20.85 38.87 21.48
N LYS A 966 -20.23 37.95 20.72
CA LYS A 966 -19.84 36.65 21.25
C LYS A 966 -18.75 36.82 22.34
N PHE A 967 -17.77 37.70 22.11
CA PHE A 967 -16.74 38.01 23.12
C PHE A 967 -17.29 38.77 24.32
N ALA A 968 -18.13 39.78 24.09
CA ALA A 968 -18.75 40.54 25.18
C ALA A 968 -19.49 39.59 26.15
N ASP A 969 -20.32 38.72 25.60
CA ASP A 969 -21.12 37.77 26.36
C ASP A 969 -20.26 36.66 27.00
N TYR A 970 -19.19 36.19 26.32
CA TYR A 970 -18.24 35.22 26.87
C TYR A 970 -17.47 35.80 28.06
N ILE A 971 -16.80 36.94 27.89
CA ILE A 971 -15.93 37.56 28.91
C ILE A 971 -16.75 37.96 30.14
N GLN A 972 -17.95 38.50 29.95
CA GLN A 972 -18.84 38.87 31.05
C GLN A 972 -19.25 37.68 31.94
N VAL A 973 -19.22 36.45 31.42
CA VAL A 973 -19.56 35.22 32.16
C VAL A 973 -18.33 34.47 32.66
N HIS A 974 -17.28 34.33 31.84
CA HIS A 974 -16.15 33.43 32.09
C HIS A 974 -14.88 34.14 32.59
N GLU A 975 -14.66 35.40 32.21
CA GLU A 975 -13.48 36.18 32.61
C GLU A 975 -13.84 37.50 33.37
N PRO A 976 -14.82 37.53 34.30
CA PRO A 976 -15.31 38.76 34.95
C PRO A 976 -14.31 39.41 35.93
N SER A 977 -13.04 38.97 35.92
CA SER A 977 -11.93 39.54 36.70
C SER A 977 -10.59 39.51 35.92
N GLY A 978 -10.66 39.40 34.59
CA GLY A 978 -9.51 39.15 33.71
C GLY A 978 -9.33 37.67 33.36
N GLY A 979 -8.55 37.41 32.32
CA GLY A 979 -8.35 36.08 31.74
C GLY A 979 -7.69 36.17 30.36
N VAL A 980 -7.38 35.02 29.75
CA VAL A 980 -6.55 34.94 28.53
C VAL A 980 -7.17 35.69 27.34
N LEU A 981 -8.50 35.71 27.22
CA LEU A 981 -9.19 36.40 26.13
C LEU A 981 -9.27 37.92 26.38
N THR A 982 -9.45 38.33 27.63
CA THR A 982 -9.39 39.73 28.08
C THR A 982 -8.00 40.30 27.83
N ASP A 983 -6.94 39.60 28.25
CA ASP A 983 -5.55 39.99 28.04
C ASP A 983 -5.21 40.15 26.54
N ARG A 984 -5.72 39.23 25.69
CA ARG A 984 -5.61 39.34 24.22
C ARG A 984 -6.28 40.60 23.68
N ILE A 985 -7.43 41.01 24.20
CA ILE A 985 -8.17 42.19 23.74
C ILE A 985 -7.54 43.49 24.27
N GLU A 986 -7.02 43.51 25.49
CA GLU A 986 -6.22 44.62 26.02
C GLU A 986 -4.95 44.83 25.18
N ALA A 987 -4.20 43.76 24.90
CA ALA A 987 -3.01 43.81 24.04
C ALA A 987 -3.34 44.28 22.61
N LEU A 988 -4.44 43.79 22.03
CA LEU A 988 -4.91 44.16 20.70
C LEU A 988 -5.31 45.64 20.61
N SER A 989 -6.05 46.17 21.58
CA SER A 989 -6.41 47.60 21.66
C SER A 989 -5.18 48.51 21.84
N SER A 990 -4.16 48.00 22.53
CA SER A 990 -2.89 48.68 22.83
C SER A 990 -1.86 48.61 21.69
N ASN A 991 -2.12 47.81 20.64
CA ASN A 991 -1.24 47.69 19.48
C ASN A 991 -1.07 49.05 18.77
N SER A 992 0.12 49.31 18.21
CA SER A 992 0.45 50.55 17.49
C SER A 992 0.02 50.54 16.01
N ALA A 993 -0.36 49.38 15.47
CA ALA A 993 -0.92 49.26 14.12
C ALA A 993 -2.39 49.74 14.05
N SER A 994 -2.76 50.43 12.99
CA SER A 994 -4.15 50.87 12.71
C SER A 994 -4.92 49.82 11.91
N GLY A 995 -6.10 49.42 12.37
CA GLY A 995 -7.00 48.48 11.68
C GLY A 995 -8.35 48.37 12.38
N GLN A 996 -9.38 47.87 11.68
CA GLN A 996 -10.76 47.84 12.21
C GLN A 996 -10.88 46.96 13.46
N GLU A 997 -10.17 45.84 13.48
CA GLU A 997 -10.12 44.92 14.62
C GLU A 997 -9.66 45.61 15.91
N ARG A 998 -8.61 46.45 15.85
CA ARG A 998 -8.12 47.22 17.00
C ARG A 998 -9.18 48.19 17.53
N GLU A 999 -9.98 48.78 16.64
CA GLU A 999 -11.07 49.67 17.04
C GLU A 999 -12.22 48.88 17.66
N PHE A 1000 -12.57 47.70 17.13
CA PHE A 1000 -13.51 46.78 17.77
C PHE A 1000 -13.01 46.32 19.16
N ALA A 1001 -11.70 46.11 19.36
CA ALA A 1001 -11.11 45.83 20.67
C ALA A 1001 -11.31 46.98 21.66
N ALA A 1002 -11.05 48.22 21.24
CA ALA A 1002 -11.29 49.39 22.08
C ALA A 1002 -12.79 49.58 22.42
N LEU A 1003 -13.70 49.38 21.45
CA LEU A 1003 -15.14 49.43 21.70
C LEU A 1003 -15.60 48.30 22.63
N LEU A 1004 -15.02 47.11 22.52
CA LEU A 1004 -15.38 45.95 23.35
C LEU A 1004 -14.98 46.17 24.81
N LEU A 1005 -13.77 46.68 25.06
CA LEU A 1005 -13.33 47.07 26.41
C LEU A 1005 -14.22 48.18 26.99
N ASN A 1006 -14.59 49.18 26.19
CA ASN A 1006 -15.53 50.22 26.62
C ASN A 1006 -16.89 49.63 27.04
N VAL A 1007 -17.45 48.69 26.27
CA VAL A 1007 -18.72 48.02 26.60
C VAL A 1007 -18.59 47.19 27.88
N LEU A 1008 -17.53 46.38 28.02
CA LEU A 1008 -17.27 45.57 29.21
C LEU A 1008 -17.03 46.42 30.48
N GLN A 1009 -16.43 47.60 30.33
CA GLN A 1009 -16.24 48.58 31.41
C GLN A 1009 -17.48 49.43 31.71
N GLY A 1010 -18.62 49.17 31.04
CA GLY A 1010 -19.90 49.83 31.33
C GLY A 1010 -20.05 51.23 30.72
N ALA A 1011 -19.49 51.47 29.53
CA ALA A 1011 -19.68 52.71 28.79
C ALA A 1011 -21.17 53.03 28.54
N ALA A 1012 -21.51 54.32 28.51
CA ALA A 1012 -22.87 54.76 28.26
C ALA A 1012 -23.25 54.61 26.77
N PRO A 1013 -24.49 54.20 26.45
CA PRO A 1013 -24.95 54.06 25.06
C PRO A 1013 -25.16 55.43 24.39
N VAL A 1014 -24.92 55.50 23.07
CA VAL A 1014 -25.21 56.68 22.24
C VAL A 1014 -26.72 56.86 21.99
N THR A 1015 -27.52 55.81 22.19
CA THR A 1015 -28.98 55.88 22.18
C THR A 1015 -29.54 56.45 23.48
N SER A 1016 -30.02 57.69 23.43
CA SER A 1016 -30.84 58.26 24.50
C SER A 1016 -32.10 57.41 24.74
N ASN A 1017 -32.53 57.27 25.99
CA ASN A 1017 -33.76 56.55 26.38
C ASN A 1017 -33.81 55.08 25.90
N ALA A 1018 -32.70 54.34 25.99
CA ALA A 1018 -32.58 52.95 25.54
C ALA A 1018 -33.48 51.95 26.30
N SER A 1019 -33.54 52.04 27.63
CA SER A 1019 -34.45 51.26 28.49
C SER A 1019 -35.83 51.92 28.67
N PHE A 1020 -36.22 52.78 27.72
CA PHE A 1020 -37.53 53.44 27.61
C PHE A 1020 -38.06 54.16 28.87
N GLU A 1021 -37.25 54.50 29.87
CA GLU A 1021 -37.66 55.12 31.14
C GLU A 1021 -38.30 56.53 31.03
N GLN A 1022 -38.24 57.16 29.85
CA GLN A 1022 -38.90 58.46 29.59
C GLN A 1022 -40.04 58.30 28.58
N GLY A 1023 -41.23 58.80 28.89
CA GLY A 1023 -42.35 58.82 27.94
C GLY A 1023 -43.76 58.83 28.54
N THR A 1024 -44.72 58.47 27.69
CA THR A 1024 -46.13 58.24 28.01
C THR A 1024 -46.55 56.86 27.49
N ALA A 1025 -47.74 56.36 27.83
CA ALA A 1025 -48.22 55.05 27.37
C ALA A 1025 -48.19 54.84 25.83
N THR A 1026 -48.16 55.92 25.03
CA THR A 1026 -48.11 55.86 23.56
C THR A 1026 -46.88 56.54 22.94
N SER A 1027 -45.86 56.91 23.72
CA SER A 1027 -44.63 57.53 23.21
C SER A 1027 -43.42 57.32 24.13
N ALA A 1028 -42.24 57.08 23.56
CA ALA A 1028 -40.99 56.95 24.32
C ALA A 1028 -39.87 57.81 23.69
N PRO A 1029 -40.01 59.15 23.64
CA PRO A 1029 -39.08 60.01 22.91
C PRO A 1029 -37.63 59.84 23.40
N PRO A 1030 -36.61 59.88 22.51
CA PRO A 1030 -36.68 60.22 21.09
C PRO A 1030 -37.10 59.10 20.12
N TRP A 1031 -37.52 57.93 20.61
CA TRP A 1031 -38.02 56.85 19.75
C TRP A 1031 -39.32 57.24 19.03
N ALA A 1032 -39.41 56.82 17.76
CA ALA A 1032 -40.60 56.86 16.93
C ALA A 1032 -41.01 55.44 16.53
N PHE A 1033 -42.30 55.23 16.26
CA PHE A 1033 -42.85 53.91 15.94
C PHE A 1033 -43.49 53.95 14.55
N TYR A 1034 -42.98 53.14 13.63
CA TYR A 1034 -43.62 52.87 12.33
C TYR A 1034 -44.43 51.57 12.42
N VAL A 1035 -45.69 51.59 11.97
CA VAL A 1035 -46.56 50.41 11.91
C VAL A 1035 -46.97 50.20 10.46
N GLN A 1036 -46.66 49.04 9.90
CA GLN A 1036 -47.06 48.65 8.56
C GLN A 1036 -48.37 47.85 8.65
N ASN A 1037 -49.46 48.46 8.19
CA ASN A 1037 -50.84 47.95 8.17
C ASN A 1037 -51.48 47.62 9.54
N GLN A 1038 -50.92 46.67 10.31
CA GLN A 1038 -51.51 46.19 11.57
C GLN A 1038 -50.48 46.02 12.68
N GLY A 1039 -50.77 46.60 13.84
CA GLY A 1039 -50.00 46.47 15.08
C GLY A 1039 -50.17 47.69 15.98
N THR A 1040 -49.70 47.60 17.23
CA THR A 1040 -49.54 48.76 18.12
C THR A 1040 -48.23 48.69 18.89
N VAL A 1041 -47.72 49.86 19.31
CA VAL A 1041 -46.61 49.97 20.27
C VAL A 1041 -47.08 50.80 21.46
N THR A 1042 -46.92 50.27 22.67
CA THR A 1042 -47.30 50.92 23.92
C THR A 1042 -46.18 50.80 24.96
N ARG A 1043 -45.98 51.85 25.76
CA ARG A 1043 -44.96 51.88 26.82
C ARG A 1043 -45.54 51.44 28.17
N VAL A 1044 -44.84 50.56 28.87
CA VAL A 1044 -45.18 50.09 30.24
C VAL A 1044 -44.16 50.62 31.28
N THR A 1045 -44.45 50.47 32.57
CA THR A 1045 -43.68 51.08 33.70
C THR A 1045 -43.55 50.17 34.93
N ASP A 1046 -43.96 48.93 34.79
CA ASP A 1046 -44.05 47.87 35.79
C ASP A 1046 -43.43 46.56 35.28
N TYR A 1047 -42.71 46.63 34.15
CA TYR A 1047 -42.13 45.50 33.44
C TYR A 1047 -40.99 45.97 32.52
N GLY A 1048 -39.76 45.63 32.88
CA GLY A 1048 -38.53 45.85 32.10
C GLY A 1048 -37.54 44.71 32.31
N HIS A 1049 -36.34 44.84 31.76
CA HIS A 1049 -35.26 43.87 31.82
C HIS A 1049 -34.26 44.21 32.93
N GLN A 1050 -33.52 45.31 32.80
CA GLN A 1050 -32.67 45.85 33.89
C GLN A 1050 -33.31 47.02 34.64
N SER A 1051 -34.47 47.51 34.18
CA SER A 1051 -35.22 48.61 34.81
C SER A 1051 -36.73 48.32 34.86
N ASN A 1052 -37.57 49.34 35.07
CA ASN A 1052 -39.01 49.16 35.31
C ASN A 1052 -39.87 49.36 34.05
N SER A 1053 -39.36 50.06 33.05
CA SER A 1053 -40.10 50.40 31.82
C SER A 1053 -39.68 49.51 30.65
N SER A 1054 -40.55 49.39 29.65
CA SER A 1054 -40.23 48.80 28.34
C SER A 1054 -41.28 49.25 27.30
N ILE A 1055 -41.09 48.88 26.03
CA ILE A 1055 -42.15 48.99 25.01
C ILE A 1055 -42.72 47.60 24.67
N VAL A 1056 -44.01 47.57 24.38
CA VAL A 1056 -44.77 46.36 24.03
C VAL A 1056 -45.30 46.49 22.62
N VAL A 1057 -44.83 45.64 21.72
CA VAL A 1057 -45.39 45.47 20.37
C VAL A 1057 -46.53 44.48 20.45
N THR A 1058 -47.76 44.87 20.08
CA THR A 1058 -48.93 43.99 20.08
C THR A 1058 -49.43 43.74 18.67
N GLY A 1059 -49.09 42.56 18.12
CA GLY A 1059 -49.25 42.21 16.71
C GLY A 1059 -48.35 43.02 15.76
N ALA A 1060 -47.93 42.39 14.65
CA ALA A 1060 -47.15 43.05 13.60
C ALA A 1060 -47.41 42.37 12.26
N GLY A 1061 -48.29 42.95 11.43
CA GLY A 1061 -48.79 42.34 10.21
C GLY A 1061 -48.81 43.31 9.03
N PRO A 1062 -47.76 43.36 8.18
CA PRO A 1062 -46.58 42.49 8.19
C PRO A 1062 -45.45 42.92 9.15
N SER A 1063 -45.36 44.20 9.54
CA SER A 1063 -44.25 44.68 10.37
C SER A 1063 -44.59 45.86 11.29
N VAL A 1064 -43.84 45.96 12.39
CA VAL A 1064 -43.80 47.09 13.32
C VAL A 1064 -42.33 47.41 13.63
N VAL A 1065 -41.97 48.69 13.53
CA VAL A 1065 -40.58 49.15 13.60
C VAL A 1065 -40.44 50.36 14.55
N PRO A 1066 -40.10 50.14 15.83
CA PRO A 1066 -39.48 51.16 16.66
C PRO A 1066 -38.13 51.58 16.10
N TYR A 1067 -37.86 52.88 16.07
CA TYR A 1067 -36.59 53.42 15.59
C TYR A 1067 -36.20 54.75 16.27
N GLN A 1068 -34.91 55.05 16.25
CA GLN A 1068 -34.34 56.31 16.72
C GLN A 1068 -33.22 56.78 15.79
N TYR A 1069 -32.97 58.09 15.72
CA TYR A 1069 -31.80 58.65 15.02
C TYR A 1069 -30.69 59.02 16.01
N PHE A 1070 -29.44 58.79 15.62
CA PHE A 1070 -28.25 59.32 16.30
C PHE A 1070 -27.22 59.85 15.28
N ILE A 1071 -26.28 60.68 15.75
CA ILE A 1071 -25.16 61.18 14.96
C ILE A 1071 -24.01 60.17 15.10
N PRO A 1072 -23.56 59.51 14.02
CA PRO A 1072 -22.49 58.54 14.09
C PRO A 1072 -21.12 59.20 14.14
N GLN A 1073 -20.16 58.46 14.69
CA GLN A 1073 -18.73 58.59 14.38
C GLN A 1073 -18.37 57.58 13.28
N ALA A 1074 -17.23 57.79 12.61
CA ALA A 1074 -16.63 56.75 11.77
C ALA A 1074 -15.81 55.81 12.67
N GLY A 1075 -15.88 54.50 12.42
CA GLY A 1075 -15.37 53.46 13.31
C GLY A 1075 -16.45 52.39 13.61
N PRO A 1076 -16.19 51.44 14.50
CA PRO A 1076 -17.15 50.41 14.87
C PRO A 1076 -18.40 50.99 15.57
N ALA A 1077 -19.51 50.27 15.49
CA ALA A 1077 -20.70 50.48 16.31
C ALA A 1077 -21.34 49.12 16.64
N ALA A 1078 -21.82 48.97 17.87
CA ALA A 1078 -22.37 47.72 18.40
C ALA A 1078 -23.72 47.99 19.09
N ALA A 1079 -24.75 47.22 18.74
CA ALA A 1079 -26.09 47.32 19.33
C ALA A 1079 -26.54 45.98 19.94
N LYS A 1080 -27.22 46.05 21.07
CA LYS A 1080 -27.90 44.91 21.70
C LYS A 1080 -29.28 45.37 22.17
N VAL A 1081 -30.28 44.52 22.00
CA VAL A 1081 -31.68 44.77 22.37
C VAL A 1081 -32.23 43.52 23.03
N PHE A 1082 -32.91 43.69 24.16
CA PHE A 1082 -33.56 42.61 24.88
C PHE A 1082 -35.04 42.54 24.50
N TYR A 1083 -35.59 41.34 24.40
CA TYR A 1083 -37.00 41.12 24.11
C TYR A 1083 -37.56 39.92 24.87
N LYS A 1084 -38.86 39.95 25.16
CA LYS A 1084 -39.54 38.90 25.92
C LYS A 1084 -40.93 38.63 25.36
N LEU A 1085 -41.16 37.37 25.01
CA LEU A 1085 -42.48 36.83 24.72
C LEU A 1085 -43.14 36.43 26.07
N PRO A 1086 -44.46 36.67 26.29
CA PRO A 1086 -45.12 36.29 27.54
C PRO A 1086 -45.19 34.77 27.71
N GLU A 1087 -45.04 34.30 28.95
CA GLU A 1087 -45.11 32.88 29.30
C GLU A 1087 -46.40 32.22 28.76
N GLY A 1088 -46.26 31.03 28.18
CA GLY A 1088 -47.36 30.31 27.51
C GLY A 1088 -47.77 30.84 26.14
N SER A 1089 -47.21 31.96 25.66
CA SER A 1089 -47.45 32.45 24.30
C SER A 1089 -46.55 31.75 23.28
N THR A 1090 -47.04 31.61 22.05
CA THR A 1090 -46.29 31.11 20.88
C THR A 1090 -46.58 31.98 19.66
N THR A 1091 -45.64 32.06 18.71
CA THR A 1091 -45.76 32.90 17.52
C THR A 1091 -44.89 32.39 16.37
N GLY A 1092 -45.28 32.69 15.13
CA GLY A 1092 -44.43 32.55 13.93
C GLY A 1092 -43.70 33.84 13.55
N GLY A 1093 -43.75 34.87 14.41
CA GLY A 1093 -43.12 36.16 14.18
C GLY A 1093 -41.60 36.14 14.35
N THR A 1094 -40.94 37.14 13.77
CA THR A 1094 -39.48 37.31 13.79
C THR A 1094 -39.07 38.72 14.24
N ILE A 1095 -37.84 38.86 14.69
CA ILE A 1095 -37.20 40.13 15.08
C ILE A 1095 -35.84 40.28 14.39
N GLN A 1096 -35.55 41.49 13.90
CA GLN A 1096 -34.28 41.86 13.27
C GLN A 1096 -33.92 43.32 13.59
N ILE A 1097 -32.71 43.59 14.07
CA ILE A 1097 -32.25 44.97 14.33
C ILE A 1097 -31.35 45.48 13.20
N GLY A 1098 -31.15 46.79 13.10
CA GLY A 1098 -30.27 47.34 12.07
C GLY A 1098 -30.05 48.83 12.06
N PHE A 1099 -28.95 49.22 11.43
CA PHE A 1099 -28.57 50.60 11.15
C PHE A 1099 -28.90 50.95 9.68
N ASN A 1100 -29.76 51.94 9.45
CA ASN A 1100 -29.88 52.57 8.14
C ASN A 1100 -28.95 53.78 8.13
N LEU A 1101 -27.91 53.78 7.29
CA LEU A 1101 -26.95 54.88 7.17
C LEU A 1101 -27.53 55.93 6.21
N ASN A 1102 -27.54 57.20 6.61
CA ASN A 1102 -28.08 58.29 5.82
C ASN A 1102 -27.11 59.49 5.81
N THR A 1103 -27.23 60.33 4.79
CA THR A 1103 -26.66 61.69 4.81
C THR A 1103 -27.35 62.54 5.89
N ALA A 1104 -26.75 63.67 6.27
CA ALA A 1104 -27.29 64.54 7.32
C ALA A 1104 -28.72 65.05 7.03
N ASP A 1105 -29.01 65.40 5.78
CA ASP A 1105 -30.35 65.79 5.29
C ASP A 1105 -31.34 64.61 5.27
N GLY A 1106 -30.86 63.38 5.10
CA GLY A 1106 -31.64 62.15 5.32
C GLY A 1106 -31.83 61.25 4.13
N LYS A 1107 -31.04 61.41 3.06
CA LYS A 1107 -30.99 60.46 1.95
C LYS A 1107 -30.33 59.16 2.44
N GLY A 1108 -31.01 58.02 2.27
CA GLY A 1108 -30.45 56.71 2.57
C GLY A 1108 -29.22 56.41 1.69
N ILE A 1109 -28.20 55.81 2.31
CA ILE A 1109 -26.91 55.46 1.69
C ILE A 1109 -26.80 53.93 1.58
N THR A 1110 -26.85 53.24 2.72
CA THR A 1110 -26.76 51.78 2.80
C THR A 1110 -27.40 51.28 4.10
N VAL A 1111 -27.56 49.96 4.23
CA VAL A 1111 -28.36 49.31 5.28
C VAL A 1111 -27.60 48.12 5.86
N MET A 1112 -27.39 48.16 7.18
CA MET A 1112 -26.77 47.08 7.97
C MET A 1112 -27.86 46.40 8.82
N ARG A 1113 -27.75 45.08 9.01
CA ARG A 1113 -28.78 44.26 9.69
C ARG A 1113 -28.15 43.14 10.49
N SER A 1114 -28.81 42.75 11.58
CA SER A 1114 -28.60 41.46 12.24
C SER A 1114 -29.17 40.32 11.40
N GLU A 1115 -28.86 39.08 11.81
CA GLU A 1115 -29.69 37.93 11.48
C GLU A 1115 -31.17 38.15 11.83
N ILE A 1116 -32.06 37.47 11.12
CA ILE A 1116 -33.49 37.41 11.44
C ILE A 1116 -33.70 36.30 12.46
N ARG A 1117 -34.05 36.63 13.71
CA ARG A 1117 -34.33 35.65 14.76
C ARG A 1117 -35.83 35.33 14.86
N PRO A 1118 -36.24 34.06 15.03
CA PRO A 1118 -37.60 33.73 15.44
C PRO A 1118 -37.86 34.22 16.87
N ILE A 1119 -39.09 34.63 17.15
CA ILE A 1119 -39.51 35.06 18.48
C ILE A 1119 -39.95 33.83 19.29
N ILE A 1120 -39.07 33.36 20.17
CA ILE A 1120 -39.28 32.21 21.06
C ILE A 1120 -39.20 32.63 22.54
N ASN A 1121 -39.76 31.83 23.44
CA ASN A 1121 -39.60 32.00 24.88
C ASN A 1121 -38.18 31.60 25.31
N SER A 1122 -37.58 32.38 26.22
CA SER A 1122 -36.32 32.04 26.90
C SER A 1122 -36.62 31.37 28.25
N GLN A 1123 -35.81 30.38 28.65
CA GLN A 1123 -35.93 29.76 29.98
C GLN A 1123 -35.59 30.78 31.10
N ASP A 1124 -34.62 31.66 30.86
CA ASP A 1124 -34.23 32.76 31.76
C ASP A 1124 -35.13 34.00 31.64
N GLY A 1125 -36.25 33.87 30.93
CA GLY A 1125 -37.30 34.88 30.83
C GLY A 1125 -37.08 35.97 29.77
N TRP A 1126 -35.87 36.51 29.60
CA TRP A 1126 -35.56 37.47 28.53
C TRP A 1126 -34.63 36.84 27.47
N SER A 1127 -34.84 37.24 26.21
CA SER A 1127 -34.01 36.91 25.04
C SER A 1127 -33.28 38.17 24.58
N SER A 1128 -32.23 38.03 23.75
CA SER A 1128 -31.59 39.18 23.11
C SER A 1128 -31.31 38.99 21.62
N ILE A 1129 -31.18 40.12 20.93
CA ILE A 1129 -30.72 40.23 19.55
C ILE A 1129 -29.68 41.34 19.46
N SER A 1130 -28.64 41.13 18.66
CA SER A 1130 -27.49 42.01 18.58
C SER A 1130 -26.97 42.18 17.16
N LEU A 1131 -26.15 43.21 16.98
CA LEU A 1131 -25.48 43.59 15.74
C LEU A 1131 -24.19 44.33 16.11
N ALA A 1132 -23.09 44.07 15.42
CA ALA A 1132 -21.99 45.03 15.37
C ALA A 1132 -21.52 45.19 13.92
N ALA A 1133 -21.10 46.39 13.55
CA ALA A 1133 -20.73 46.74 12.19
C ALA A 1133 -19.74 47.91 12.19
N TYR A 1134 -18.90 47.99 11.16
CA TYR A 1134 -18.03 49.14 10.97
C TYR A 1134 -18.77 50.24 10.20
N ILE A 1135 -18.86 51.44 10.79
CA ILE A 1135 -19.51 52.60 10.19
C ILE A 1135 -18.45 53.40 9.43
N PRO A 1136 -18.50 53.47 8.09
CA PRO A 1136 -17.56 54.27 7.32
C PRO A 1136 -17.92 55.76 7.40
N ALA A 1137 -16.92 56.63 7.22
CA ALA A 1137 -17.15 58.08 7.09
C ALA A 1137 -17.95 58.42 5.82
N GLU A 1138 -17.73 57.67 4.74
CA GLU A 1138 -18.39 57.81 3.45
C GLU A 1138 -18.61 56.44 2.78
N TYR A 1139 -19.64 56.31 1.96
CA TYR A 1139 -19.93 55.10 1.19
C TYR A 1139 -20.52 55.49 -0.17
N ASN A 1140 -19.89 55.03 -1.26
CA ASN A 1140 -20.19 55.46 -2.64
C ASN A 1140 -20.28 57.00 -2.78
N ASP A 1141 -19.22 57.69 -2.36
CA ASP A 1141 -19.07 59.16 -2.35
C ASP A 1141 -20.12 59.94 -1.53
N LEU A 1142 -20.87 59.26 -0.65
CA LEU A 1142 -21.85 59.89 0.24
C LEU A 1142 -21.39 59.84 1.70
N VAL A 1143 -21.15 61.00 2.29
CA VAL A 1143 -20.80 61.16 3.71
C VAL A 1143 -21.95 60.70 4.62
N VAL A 1144 -21.64 59.83 5.58
CA VAL A 1144 -22.60 59.31 6.56
C VAL A 1144 -22.81 60.35 7.65
N GLY A 1145 -24.00 60.97 7.68
CA GLY A 1145 -24.33 62.09 8.56
C GLY A 1145 -25.34 61.79 9.67
N ARG A 1146 -26.15 60.74 9.53
CA ARG A 1146 -27.00 60.21 10.63
C ARG A 1146 -27.37 58.75 10.44
N ILE A 1147 -27.38 57.97 11.51
CA ILE A 1147 -27.88 56.59 11.51
C ILE A 1147 -29.30 56.57 12.07
N GLN A 1148 -30.16 55.79 11.42
CA GLN A 1148 -31.43 55.33 11.99
C GLN A 1148 -31.20 53.93 12.58
N PHE A 1149 -31.23 53.79 13.90
CA PHE A 1149 -31.30 52.48 14.54
C PHE A 1149 -32.74 51.98 14.50
N THR A 1150 -32.95 50.73 14.10
CA THR A 1150 -34.28 50.12 13.87
C THR A 1150 -34.38 48.77 14.56
N ILE A 1151 -35.56 48.49 15.12
CA ILE A 1151 -35.95 47.19 15.68
C ILE A 1151 -37.15 46.72 14.87
N ASN A 1152 -36.97 45.75 13.98
CA ASN A 1152 -37.99 45.33 13.02
C ASN A 1152 -38.66 44.05 13.53
N VAL A 1153 -39.89 44.15 14.01
CA VAL A 1153 -40.72 43.02 14.46
C VAL A 1153 -41.70 42.68 13.34
N SER A 1154 -41.69 41.43 12.86
CA SER A 1154 -42.46 41.00 11.69
C SER A 1154 -43.32 39.78 11.96
N ASN A 1155 -44.47 39.67 11.29
CA ASN A 1155 -45.41 38.54 11.35
C ASN A 1155 -45.86 38.13 12.77
N LEU A 1156 -45.83 39.04 13.75
CA LEU A 1156 -46.27 38.78 15.12
C LEU A 1156 -47.80 38.63 15.15
N GLY A 1157 -48.29 37.50 15.68
CA GLY A 1157 -49.71 37.14 15.65
C GLY A 1157 -50.64 38.20 16.26
N SER A 1158 -51.86 38.33 15.73
CA SER A 1158 -52.83 39.33 16.19
C SER A 1158 -53.19 39.13 17.67
N GLY A 1159 -52.81 40.09 18.51
CA GLY A 1159 -53.01 40.03 19.96
C GLY A 1159 -51.86 39.40 20.75
N ILE A 1160 -50.85 38.81 20.08
CA ILE A 1160 -49.60 38.42 20.73
C ILE A 1160 -48.82 39.69 21.08
N GLN A 1161 -48.33 39.74 22.32
CA GLN A 1161 -47.49 40.81 22.83
C GLN A 1161 -46.02 40.41 22.78
N LEU A 1162 -45.14 41.39 22.55
CA LEU A 1162 -43.69 41.25 22.65
C LEU A 1162 -43.17 42.46 23.43
N TYR A 1163 -42.61 42.23 24.59
CA TYR A 1163 -41.86 43.24 25.34
C TYR A 1163 -40.48 43.42 24.68
N VAL A 1164 -40.01 44.66 24.59
CA VAL A 1164 -38.70 45.04 24.04
C VAL A 1164 -38.12 46.13 24.93
N ASP A 1165 -36.87 45.95 25.36
CA ASP A 1165 -36.19 46.79 26.34
C ASP A 1165 -34.67 46.85 26.11
N ASP A 1166 -33.98 47.72 26.86
CA ASP A 1166 -32.52 47.90 26.86
C ASP A 1166 -31.95 48.01 25.43
N ALA A 1167 -32.57 48.87 24.62
CA ALA A 1167 -32.29 49.02 23.20
C ALA A 1167 -31.02 49.87 22.95
N ASN A 1168 -29.89 49.34 23.39
CA ASN A 1168 -28.61 50.03 23.49
C ASN A 1168 -27.80 49.99 22.19
N VAL A 1169 -27.14 51.11 21.87
CA VAL A 1169 -26.09 51.22 20.85
C VAL A 1169 -24.85 51.86 21.49
N TYR A 1170 -23.69 51.31 21.21
CA TYR A 1170 -22.37 51.75 21.66
C TYR A 1170 -21.49 52.05 20.44
N GLN A 1171 -20.64 53.08 20.55
CA GLN A 1171 -19.69 53.52 19.54
C GLN A 1171 -18.62 54.40 20.21
#